data_AF-A0A9W6TMU4-F1
#
_entry.id   AF-A0A9W6TMU4-F1
#
_cell.length_a   1.000
_cell.length_b   1.000
_cell.length_c   1.000
_cell.angle_alpha   90.00
_cell.angle_beta   90.00
_cell.angle_gamma   90.00
#
_symmetry.space_group_name_H-M   'P 1'
#
loop_
_entity.id
_entity.type
_entity.pdbx_description
1 polymer ?
#
loop_
_entity_poly.entity_id
_entity_poly.type
_entity_poly.pdbx_seq_one_letter_code
_entity_poly.pdbx_strand_id
1 'polypeptide(L)'
;MDVVSGKVECIRRSDKGYEAMNILSHENHALYIKNIDMLQSKYQCLKCEMVFVSAERLKNHKKNQCELVNIESCPAEPTIYKPAQNAIRSLLTKYSIKNADQYIVHFIVYDFEAILKPTANQHGENTVFTNEHIPVSVSVADSLTEEVRCFVNDDPKMLLTDMFKYIGSVSVKIQQYNVNKYKSLLPKIINAHGLTGMEIPGVNLEEFFAVIGTDNIKSVIKNPSYMCIATSDMKMLIITNYVPAGTSYDKYLTTYLGGCKCDDKIRCVCGLGKGLFPYEYITPFNVQNQTTIPPRSAFDSKLRGTSITKDDYKRVKFVWEYYEMKSIKDLLIWYNNLDVIPFIKAIKAQRELFKPFDLDMFADGVSLPGLSEKVMYQTCFNNLQYPDKKPANAFQFPAKHMGGYKNQDAKAKRKFGVTLEQLNTLLQKQKYLCGLCYCQLTADTASADRINNDLGHIDGNILVSCVKCNTARKDMSLKGFRYKKLLEFNSDKLVYSIDKEEKNIYSKMKANIAGGPSIIFNRYAKRNETKIRGGKVCKKIIGYDANALYLWALGNEMPCGRLTTVEAYDGIIDDIKADKVFGFLECDIRAPEHLKQYFGEMTPIFKNVLIDCTNESVIGKHMFDHNEARKQSRAKPARKLIGSYFGEKILIYTPLLKWYLSHGMEITKTYCFVKASSHKAFAPFMEAVSNARREGDVDKSKAMIAEMMKLVGNSAFGRSGMDMSKHKELNDACEITMKKRRLNNKNPIHLSIAIYQLAKLRMLQYYYDCINFYFDRSDFQYQEMDTDSAYIAFSCENPFQDCIKPELRAHFKEHKYDWFSRDYNTEVAKFDHRTPGLFKDEWSDDAMVSLSSKNIFAIYPTNLTRVRPNITIKIVKEWYANQTDIQRFQDQKKRFDGLKKIASHNPNSWQMDLAFWEKRPILTAININSRLGYAKLSSNKTAATVLAALKAFVHLHTVHILTSDNGSEFMNSQAQEFFQTKKIEHYNNEPDDHGTMGKIERFNRILKQRLTKMSPKRITQKLITDVIENYNSTFHRSIKLTPNEAKGKVIGSELYHNQGEAERVENEFEVGANVLYRLKKQIFDKEAARWSKAVYTIVGIYGYRVQIR
;
A
#
# COMPACT_ATOMS: atom_id res chain seq x y z
N MET A 1 -3.29 -45.03 -10.09
CA MET A 1 -3.07 -43.72 -10.74
C MET A 1 -4.17 -43.56 -11.76
N ASP A 2 -4.90 -42.45 -11.72
CA ASP A 2 -5.89 -42.11 -12.75
C ASP A 2 -5.15 -41.48 -13.94
N VAL A 3 -5.20 -42.14 -15.10
CA VAL A 3 -4.44 -41.77 -16.30
C VAL A 3 -4.95 -40.47 -16.92
N VAL A 4 -6.24 -40.13 -16.73
CA VAL A 4 -6.86 -38.94 -17.32
C VAL A 4 -6.58 -37.69 -16.50
N SER A 5 -6.53 -37.82 -15.16
CA SER A 5 -6.31 -36.68 -14.25
C SER A 5 -4.88 -36.59 -13.70
N GLY A 6 -4.05 -37.60 -13.90
CA GLY A 6 -2.71 -37.71 -13.32
C GLY A 6 -2.70 -37.87 -11.79
N LYS A 7 -3.86 -38.02 -11.13
CA LYS A 7 -3.96 -38.13 -9.67
C LYS A 7 -3.47 -39.49 -9.19
N VAL A 8 -2.61 -39.46 -8.17
CA VAL A 8 -2.11 -40.63 -7.43
C VAL A 8 -2.74 -40.61 -6.04
N GLU A 9 -3.55 -41.63 -5.73
CA GLU A 9 -4.21 -41.79 -4.43
C GLU A 9 -3.44 -42.80 -3.56
N CYS A 10 -3.31 -42.51 -2.26
CA CYS A 10 -2.65 -43.42 -1.31
C CYS A 10 -3.67 -44.44 -0.79
N ILE A 11 -3.55 -45.68 -1.24
CA ILE A 11 -4.51 -46.77 -0.91
C ILE A 11 -4.31 -47.29 0.52
N ARG A 12 -3.06 -47.30 1.03
CA ARG A 12 -2.73 -47.78 2.38
C ARG A 12 -1.37 -47.21 2.82
N ARG A 13 -1.23 -46.85 4.10
CA ARG A 13 0.04 -46.44 4.73
C ARG A 13 0.18 -47.14 6.08
N SER A 14 1.40 -47.55 6.44
CA SER A 14 1.68 -48.08 7.78
C SER A 14 1.70 -46.95 8.80
N ASP A 15 0.98 -47.12 9.89
CA ASP A 15 0.95 -46.16 11.02
C ASP A 15 2.11 -46.39 12.00
N LYS A 16 2.89 -47.46 11.83
CA LYS A 16 4.06 -47.81 12.63
C LYS A 16 5.36 -47.48 11.89
N GLY A 17 6.36 -46.98 12.62
CA GLY A 17 7.65 -46.49 12.11
C GLY A 17 8.64 -47.58 11.67
N TYR A 18 8.21 -48.49 10.80
CA TYR A 18 9.09 -49.44 10.13
C TYR A 18 9.63 -48.87 8.81
N GLU A 19 10.69 -49.49 8.26
CA GLU A 19 11.11 -49.26 6.87
C GLU A 19 9.99 -49.73 5.93
N ALA A 20 9.27 -48.77 5.36
CA ALA A 20 8.15 -49.04 4.47
C ALA A 20 8.62 -49.06 3.01
N MET A 21 8.22 -50.09 2.27
CA MET A 21 8.42 -50.19 0.83
C MET A 21 7.33 -49.42 0.08
N ASN A 22 7.69 -48.49 -0.81
CA ASN A 22 6.71 -47.74 -1.60
C ASN A 22 6.33 -48.54 -2.84
N ILE A 23 5.05 -48.90 -2.99
CA ILE A 23 4.55 -49.68 -4.12
C ILE A 23 3.44 -48.90 -4.83
N LEU A 24 3.58 -48.72 -6.14
CA LEU A 24 2.52 -48.21 -7.02
C LEU A 24 1.70 -49.37 -7.55
N SER A 25 0.39 -49.36 -7.28
CA SER A 25 -0.54 -50.32 -7.88
C SER A 25 -1.30 -49.66 -9.04
N HIS A 26 -1.26 -50.29 -10.21
CA HIS A 26 -2.04 -49.90 -11.38
C HIS A 26 -2.44 -51.16 -12.17
N GLU A 27 -3.73 -51.35 -12.45
CA GLU A 27 -4.26 -52.46 -13.25
C GLU A 27 -3.72 -53.85 -12.86
N ASN A 28 -3.71 -54.15 -11.56
CA ASN A 28 -3.17 -55.39 -10.97
C ASN A 28 -1.65 -55.59 -11.09
N HIS A 29 -0.89 -54.57 -11.51
CA HIS A 29 0.57 -54.56 -11.46
C HIS A 29 1.08 -53.73 -10.29
N ALA A 30 2.08 -54.26 -9.57
CA ALA A 30 2.76 -53.61 -8.46
C ALA A 30 4.17 -53.17 -8.89
N LEU A 31 4.44 -51.87 -8.88
CA LEU A 31 5.74 -51.30 -9.20
C LEU A 31 6.43 -50.79 -7.93
N TYR A 32 7.65 -51.25 -7.66
CA TYR A 32 8.44 -50.73 -6.54
C TYR A 32 9.01 -49.34 -6.86
N ILE A 33 8.72 -48.37 -5.99
CA ILE A 33 9.19 -46.99 -6.11
C ILE A 33 10.37 -46.77 -5.15
N LYS A 34 11.57 -46.60 -5.71
CA LYS A 34 12.77 -46.28 -4.94
C LYS A 34 12.77 -44.84 -4.40
N ASN A 35 12.16 -43.90 -5.13
CA ASN A 35 12.10 -42.49 -4.74
C ASN A 35 10.69 -41.92 -4.99
N ILE A 36 9.91 -41.80 -3.91
CA ILE A 36 8.53 -41.33 -3.98
C ILE A 36 8.42 -39.83 -4.29
N ASP A 37 9.44 -39.02 -3.96
CA ASP A 37 9.46 -37.57 -4.24
C ASP A 37 9.54 -37.28 -5.75
N MET A 38 10.06 -38.21 -6.55
CA MET A 38 10.03 -38.10 -8.02
C MET A 38 8.65 -38.41 -8.61
N LEU A 39 7.86 -39.24 -7.93
CA LEU A 39 6.55 -39.67 -8.40
C LEU A 39 5.43 -38.72 -7.94
N GLN A 40 5.56 -38.18 -6.73
CA GLN A 40 4.67 -37.15 -6.18
C GLN A 40 5.38 -35.80 -6.21
N SER A 41 5.10 -35.01 -7.26
CA SER A 41 5.69 -33.66 -7.42
C SER A 41 5.31 -32.66 -6.32
N LYS A 42 4.29 -33.00 -5.49
CA LYS A 42 3.72 -32.15 -4.44
C LYS A 42 3.10 -33.00 -3.31
N TYR A 43 3.31 -32.58 -2.06
CA TYR A 43 2.85 -33.24 -0.83
C TYR A 43 1.95 -32.32 0.00
N GLN A 44 0.69 -32.70 0.25
CA GLN A 44 -0.23 -31.87 1.02
C GLN A 44 -0.29 -32.26 2.51
N CYS A 45 -0.32 -31.27 3.40
CA CYS A 45 -0.58 -31.48 4.82
C CYS A 45 -2.08 -31.65 5.07
N LEU A 46 -2.51 -32.79 5.61
CA LEU A 46 -3.93 -33.06 5.89
C LEU A 46 -4.55 -32.16 6.98
N LYS A 47 -3.73 -31.47 7.80
CA LYS A 47 -4.21 -30.62 8.91
C LYS A 47 -4.35 -29.14 8.52
N CYS A 48 -3.50 -28.62 7.64
CA CYS A 48 -3.54 -27.21 7.23
C CYS A 48 -3.51 -27.00 5.71
N GLU A 49 -3.64 -28.08 4.95
CA GLU A 49 -3.76 -28.12 3.49
C GLU A 49 -2.55 -27.56 2.71
N MET A 50 -1.46 -27.19 3.40
CA MET A 50 -0.25 -26.68 2.75
C MET A 50 0.47 -27.75 1.92
N VAL A 51 0.97 -27.31 0.76
CA VAL A 51 1.66 -28.16 -0.21
C VAL A 51 3.18 -27.98 -0.11
N PHE A 52 3.92 -29.10 -0.10
CA PHE A 52 5.36 -29.19 0.04
C PHE A 52 5.97 -29.88 -1.18
N VAL A 53 7.20 -29.53 -1.53
CA VAL A 53 7.94 -30.13 -2.65
C VAL A 53 8.63 -31.45 -2.28
N SER A 54 8.59 -31.86 -1.01
CA SER A 54 9.14 -33.15 -0.56
C SER A 54 8.48 -33.65 0.72
N ALA A 55 8.51 -34.96 0.93
CA ALA A 55 7.98 -35.62 2.12
C ALA A 55 8.68 -35.16 3.42
N GLU A 56 10.00 -34.94 3.37
CA GLU A 56 10.80 -34.50 4.51
C GLU A 56 10.40 -33.09 4.99
N ARG A 57 10.09 -32.18 4.06
CA ARG A 57 9.60 -30.83 4.41
C ARG A 57 8.21 -30.89 5.05
N LEU A 58 7.33 -31.77 4.57
CA LEU A 58 6.02 -32.03 5.19
C LEU A 58 6.18 -32.59 6.62
N LYS A 59 7.11 -33.53 6.83
CA LYS A 59 7.39 -34.13 8.14
C LYS A 59 7.88 -33.08 9.14
N ASN A 60 8.84 -32.24 8.74
CA ASN A 60 9.33 -31.13 9.56
C ASN A 60 8.25 -30.10 9.88
N HIS A 61 7.36 -29.83 8.91
CA HIS A 61 6.21 -28.97 9.14
C HIS A 61 5.22 -29.56 10.16
N LYS A 62 4.87 -30.84 10.05
CA LYS A 62 3.97 -31.54 10.98
C LYS A 62 4.51 -31.58 12.40
N LYS A 63 5.84 -31.65 12.57
CA LYS A 63 6.47 -31.78 13.88
C LYS A 63 6.21 -30.59 14.80
N ASN A 64 6.30 -29.34 14.33
CA ASN A 64 6.19 -28.13 15.19
C ASN A 64 5.68 -26.85 14.51
N GLN A 65 5.33 -26.87 13.21
CA GLN A 65 5.00 -25.65 12.45
C GLN A 65 3.58 -25.65 11.88
N CYS A 66 2.79 -26.69 12.19
CA CYS A 66 1.44 -26.88 11.65
C CYS A 66 0.38 -25.95 12.26
N GLU A 67 0.62 -25.36 13.42
CA GLU A 67 -0.34 -24.46 14.10
C GLU A 67 0.04 -22.98 14.01
N LEU A 68 1.30 -22.67 13.71
CA LEU A 68 1.79 -21.28 13.62
C LEU A 68 1.19 -20.54 12.41
N VAL A 69 0.63 -19.35 12.58
CA VAL A 69 0.12 -18.53 11.45
C VAL A 69 1.26 -17.86 10.66
N ASN A 70 2.35 -17.52 11.37
CA ASN A 70 3.57 -16.91 10.80
C ASN A 70 4.80 -17.74 11.22
N ILE A 71 5.79 -17.87 10.32
CA ILE A 71 7.11 -18.42 10.61
C ILE A 71 8.10 -17.25 10.52
N GLU A 72 8.56 -16.75 11.66
CA GLU A 72 9.57 -15.68 11.72
C GLU A 72 10.98 -16.28 11.73
N SER A 73 11.90 -15.72 10.94
CA SER A 73 13.31 -16.11 10.93
C SER A 73 14.23 -14.91 11.01
N CYS A 74 15.23 -14.97 11.88
CA CYS A 74 16.38 -14.05 11.90
C CYS A 74 17.61 -14.74 11.27
N PRO A 75 18.62 -14.00 10.80
CA PRO A 75 19.94 -14.54 10.48
C PRO A 75 20.47 -15.41 11.62
N ALA A 76 21.13 -16.52 11.28
CA ALA A 76 21.69 -17.42 12.30
C ALA A 76 22.84 -16.76 13.08
N GLU A 77 23.67 -15.99 12.37
CA GLU A 77 24.87 -15.34 12.89
C GLU A 77 24.78 -13.81 12.70
N PRO A 78 25.50 -13.02 13.52
CA PRO A 78 25.57 -11.58 13.39
C PRO A 78 26.11 -11.19 12.02
N THR A 79 25.32 -10.48 11.23
CA THR A 79 25.65 -10.15 9.84
C THR A 79 25.48 -8.66 9.57
N ILE A 80 26.54 -8.02 9.05
CA ILE A 80 26.48 -6.65 8.54
C ILE A 80 25.35 -6.57 7.51
N TYR A 81 24.39 -5.69 7.77
CA TYR A 81 23.24 -5.53 6.90
C TYR A 81 23.69 -4.96 5.55
N LYS A 82 23.28 -5.63 4.47
CA LYS A 82 23.51 -5.20 3.10
C LYS A 82 22.21 -5.36 2.33
N PRO A 83 21.72 -4.31 1.65
CA PRO A 83 20.60 -4.45 0.74
C PRO A 83 20.89 -5.51 -0.33
N ALA A 84 19.87 -6.29 -0.70
CA ALA A 84 20.03 -7.37 -1.68
C ALA A 84 20.42 -6.80 -3.06
N GLN A 85 21.49 -7.31 -3.65
CA GLN A 85 21.92 -6.94 -5.00
C GLN A 85 21.13 -7.73 -6.06
N ASN A 86 20.97 -7.16 -7.24
CA ASN A 86 20.51 -7.93 -8.40
C ASN A 86 21.56 -8.99 -8.80
N ALA A 87 21.14 -10.03 -9.51
CA ALA A 87 22.00 -11.16 -9.83
C ALA A 87 23.20 -10.79 -10.72
N ILE A 88 23.01 -9.89 -11.70
CA ILE A 88 24.09 -9.39 -12.56
C ILE A 88 25.14 -8.69 -11.71
N ARG A 89 24.75 -7.77 -10.84
CA ARG A 89 25.65 -7.02 -9.94
C ARG A 89 26.36 -7.95 -8.95
N SER A 90 25.66 -8.97 -8.45
CA SER A 90 26.26 -10.02 -7.61
C SER A 90 27.37 -10.76 -8.35
N LEU A 91 27.17 -11.09 -9.62
CA LEU A 91 28.18 -11.76 -10.46
C LEU A 91 29.36 -10.82 -10.77
N LEU A 92 29.10 -9.58 -11.18
CA LEU A 92 30.15 -8.59 -11.42
C LEU A 92 31.02 -8.37 -10.19
N THR A 93 30.40 -8.32 -9.00
CA THR A 93 31.11 -8.22 -7.72
C THR A 93 31.94 -9.47 -7.43
N LYS A 94 31.35 -10.67 -7.58
CA LYS A 94 32.00 -11.97 -7.34
C LYS A 94 33.24 -12.13 -8.22
N TYR A 95 33.14 -11.81 -9.50
CA TYR A 95 34.23 -11.94 -10.49
C TYR A 95 35.04 -10.65 -10.68
N SER A 96 34.81 -9.63 -9.85
CA SER A 96 35.57 -8.36 -9.88
C SER A 96 35.61 -7.63 -11.23
N ILE A 97 34.57 -7.76 -12.04
CA ILE A 97 34.46 -7.12 -13.35
C ILE A 97 34.11 -5.64 -13.20
N LYS A 98 34.85 -4.79 -13.91
CA LYS A 98 34.62 -3.35 -13.99
C LYS A 98 34.22 -2.96 -15.41
N ASN A 99 33.59 -1.80 -15.55
CA ASN A 99 33.28 -1.18 -16.85
C ASN A 99 32.49 -2.13 -17.77
N ALA A 100 31.45 -2.74 -17.21
CA ALA A 100 30.50 -3.56 -17.95
C ALA A 100 29.11 -2.93 -17.89
N ASP A 101 28.44 -2.89 -19.03
CA ASP A 101 27.07 -2.40 -19.10
C ASP A 101 26.11 -3.44 -18.51
N GLN A 102 25.68 -3.17 -17.28
CA GLN A 102 24.86 -4.08 -16.45
C GLN A 102 23.36 -3.78 -16.47
N TYR A 103 22.92 -2.78 -17.26
CA TYR A 103 21.56 -2.23 -17.18
C TYR A 103 20.60 -2.93 -18.14
N ILE A 104 19.36 -3.19 -17.71
CA ILE A 104 18.32 -3.81 -18.54
C ILE A 104 17.60 -2.71 -19.33
N VAL A 105 18.12 -2.33 -20.50
CA VAL A 105 17.73 -1.07 -21.16
C VAL A 105 16.26 -1.02 -21.59
N HIS A 106 15.69 -2.16 -22.01
CA HIS A 106 14.38 -2.20 -22.64
C HIS A 106 13.27 -2.72 -21.70
N PHE A 107 12.07 -2.18 -21.89
CA PHE A 107 10.86 -2.41 -21.10
C PHE A 107 9.63 -2.10 -21.96
N ILE A 108 8.47 -2.56 -21.49
CA ILE A 108 7.16 -2.33 -22.14
C ILE A 108 6.30 -1.51 -21.18
N VAL A 109 5.56 -0.54 -21.72
CA VAL A 109 4.52 0.20 -21.00
C VAL A 109 3.18 -0.07 -21.66
N TYR A 110 2.11 0.02 -20.88
CA TYR A 110 0.76 -0.09 -21.41
C TYR A 110 -0.21 0.73 -20.56
N ASP A 111 -1.32 1.12 -21.17
CA ASP A 111 -2.42 1.78 -20.51
C ASP A 111 -3.78 1.34 -21.10
N PHE A 112 -4.80 1.24 -20.26
CA PHE A 112 -6.13 0.75 -20.62
C PHE A 112 -7.18 1.85 -20.52
N GLU A 113 -8.06 1.91 -21.51
CA GLU A 113 -9.33 2.61 -21.38
C GLU A 113 -10.48 1.62 -21.18
N ALA A 114 -11.45 2.03 -20.37
CA ALA A 114 -12.62 1.23 -20.06
C ALA A 114 -13.90 2.05 -20.24
N ILE A 115 -14.94 1.39 -20.75
CA ILE A 115 -16.30 1.93 -20.72
C ILE A 115 -16.95 1.60 -19.39
N LEU A 116 -17.81 2.51 -18.93
CA LEU A 116 -18.58 2.34 -17.71
C LEU A 116 -19.91 1.66 -18.07
N LYS A 117 -20.00 0.36 -17.87
CA LYS A 117 -21.27 -0.36 -18.01
C LYS A 117 -22.07 -0.19 -16.71
N PRO A 118 -23.24 0.47 -16.72
CA PRO A 118 -24.06 0.59 -15.52
C PRO A 118 -24.37 -0.78 -14.93
N THR A 119 -24.23 -0.90 -13.61
CA THR A 119 -24.60 -2.08 -12.83
C THR A 119 -25.26 -1.64 -11.52
N ALA A 120 -25.91 -2.56 -10.83
CA ALA A 120 -26.55 -2.29 -9.54
C ALA A 120 -26.31 -3.46 -8.58
N ASN A 121 -25.09 -3.99 -8.57
CA ASN A 121 -24.75 -5.17 -7.79
C ASN A 121 -24.47 -4.80 -6.32
N GLN A 122 -25.26 -5.35 -5.40
CA GLN A 122 -25.10 -5.13 -3.97
C GLN A 122 -24.10 -6.10 -3.35
N HIS A 123 -23.13 -5.57 -2.61
CA HIS A 123 -22.14 -6.34 -1.88
C HIS A 123 -22.18 -5.99 -0.38
N GLY A 124 -22.92 -6.80 0.37
CA GLY A 124 -23.21 -6.53 1.78
C GLY A 124 -24.25 -5.42 1.94
N GLU A 125 -24.41 -4.92 3.16
CA GLU A 125 -25.53 -4.02 3.49
C GLU A 125 -25.33 -2.56 3.02
N ASN A 126 -24.09 -2.10 2.82
CA ASN A 126 -23.76 -0.67 2.65
C ASN A 126 -23.00 -0.32 1.35
N THR A 127 -22.75 -1.29 0.46
CA THR A 127 -21.91 -1.08 -0.73
C THR A 127 -22.63 -1.61 -1.97
N VAL A 128 -22.75 -0.80 -3.03
CA VAL A 128 -23.31 -1.26 -4.32
C VAL A 128 -22.57 -0.67 -5.48
N PHE A 129 -22.10 -1.57 -6.34
CA PHE A 129 -21.51 -1.30 -7.62
C PHE A 129 -22.50 -0.61 -8.57
N THR A 130 -22.27 0.67 -8.92
CA THR A 130 -23.05 1.45 -9.90
C THR A 130 -22.56 1.26 -11.33
N ASN A 131 -21.28 0.93 -11.52
CA ASN A 131 -20.69 0.69 -12.82
C ASN A 131 -19.67 -0.45 -12.75
N GLU A 132 -19.69 -1.29 -13.77
CA GLU A 132 -18.65 -2.25 -14.10
C GLU A 132 -17.73 -1.60 -15.14
N HIS A 133 -16.43 -1.59 -14.90
CA HIS A 133 -15.45 -1.11 -15.87
C HIS A 133 -15.14 -2.23 -16.85
N ILE A 134 -15.49 -2.04 -18.12
CA ILE A 134 -15.19 -2.99 -19.19
C ILE A 134 -14.04 -2.42 -20.03
N PRO A 135 -12.84 -3.04 -20.01
CA PRO A 135 -11.74 -2.63 -20.88
C PRO A 135 -12.17 -2.66 -22.35
N VAL A 136 -11.89 -1.59 -23.09
CA VAL A 136 -12.22 -1.46 -24.52
C VAL A 136 -11.02 -1.21 -25.40
N SER A 137 -9.97 -0.59 -24.85
CA SER A 137 -8.71 -0.44 -25.55
C SER A 137 -7.54 -0.65 -24.61
N VAL A 138 -6.42 -1.04 -25.20
CA VAL A 138 -5.12 -1.01 -24.54
C VAL A 138 -4.07 -0.56 -25.53
N SER A 139 -3.37 0.51 -25.17
CA SER A 139 -2.18 0.96 -25.89
C SER A 139 -0.96 0.30 -25.26
N VAL A 140 -0.09 -0.28 -26.09
CA VAL A 140 1.16 -0.91 -25.66
C VAL A 140 2.29 -0.28 -26.45
N ALA A 141 3.35 0.13 -25.76
CA ALA A 141 4.55 0.66 -26.38
C ALA A 141 5.80 0.00 -25.78
N ASP A 142 6.80 -0.27 -26.60
CA ASP A 142 8.06 -0.85 -26.13
C ASP A 142 9.25 0.09 -26.36
N SER A 143 10.23 0.05 -25.46
CA SER A 143 11.37 0.97 -25.54
C SER A 143 12.53 0.49 -26.41
N LEU A 144 12.42 -0.67 -27.07
CA LEU A 144 13.40 -1.19 -28.02
C LEU A 144 13.11 -0.69 -29.43
N THR A 145 11.87 -0.84 -29.90
CA THR A 145 11.43 -0.39 -31.23
C THR A 145 10.79 0.99 -31.20
N GLU A 146 10.32 1.44 -30.04
CA GLU A 146 9.48 2.64 -29.87
C GLU A 146 8.18 2.61 -30.69
N GLU A 147 7.79 1.43 -31.21
CA GLU A 147 6.49 1.22 -31.83
C GLU A 147 5.39 1.25 -30.76
N VAL A 148 4.26 1.83 -31.14
CA VAL A 148 3.04 1.86 -30.31
C VAL A 148 1.94 1.13 -31.06
N ARG A 149 1.28 0.23 -30.34
CA ARG A 149 0.14 -0.53 -30.85
C ARG A 149 -1.03 -0.41 -29.89
N CYS A 150 -2.12 0.19 -30.39
CA CYS A 150 -3.39 0.23 -29.68
C CYS A 150 -4.30 -0.89 -30.18
N PHE A 151 -4.74 -1.75 -29.26
CA PHE A 151 -5.77 -2.74 -29.50
C PHE A 151 -7.11 -2.16 -29.06
N VAL A 152 -8.16 -2.39 -29.84
CA VAL A 152 -9.53 -1.98 -29.50
C VAL A 152 -10.44 -3.15 -29.78
N ASN A 153 -11.11 -3.66 -28.76
CA ASN A 153 -11.94 -4.87 -28.85
C ASN A 153 -13.08 -4.79 -27.81
N ASP A 154 -14.27 -5.23 -28.19
CA ASP A 154 -15.46 -5.25 -27.34
C ASP A 154 -15.53 -6.47 -26.42
N ASP A 155 -14.75 -7.52 -26.71
CA ASP A 155 -14.49 -8.64 -25.80
C ASP A 155 -13.18 -8.42 -25.03
N PRO A 156 -13.24 -8.14 -23.71
CA PRO A 156 -12.05 -7.98 -22.88
C PRO A 156 -11.09 -9.17 -22.91
N LYS A 157 -11.58 -10.40 -23.13
CA LYS A 157 -10.71 -11.59 -23.23
C LYS A 157 -9.90 -11.57 -24.50
N MET A 158 -10.52 -11.19 -25.62
CA MET A 158 -9.82 -11.05 -26.90
C MET A 158 -8.84 -9.88 -26.85
N LEU A 159 -9.23 -8.74 -26.26
CA LEU A 159 -8.35 -7.60 -26.00
C LEU A 159 -7.07 -8.02 -25.27
N LEU A 160 -7.22 -8.73 -24.15
CA LEU A 160 -6.10 -9.24 -23.36
C LEU A 160 -5.28 -10.28 -24.13
N THR A 161 -5.94 -11.16 -24.89
CA THR A 161 -5.26 -12.18 -25.71
C THR A 161 -4.36 -11.52 -26.76
N ASP A 162 -4.86 -10.51 -27.46
CA ASP A 162 -4.10 -9.79 -28.49
C ASP A 162 -2.95 -8.99 -27.88
N MET A 163 -3.20 -8.30 -26.76
CA MET A 163 -2.18 -7.61 -25.98
C MET A 163 -1.04 -8.56 -25.57
N PHE A 164 -1.35 -9.70 -24.95
CA PHE A 164 -0.33 -10.62 -24.47
C PHE A 164 0.40 -11.37 -25.59
N LYS A 165 -0.25 -11.64 -26.72
CA LYS A 165 0.43 -12.15 -27.93
C LYS A 165 1.47 -11.15 -28.43
N TYR A 166 1.11 -9.88 -28.51
CA TYR A 166 2.04 -8.82 -28.93
C TYR A 166 3.18 -8.65 -27.93
N ILE A 167 2.88 -8.55 -26.63
CA ILE A 167 3.88 -8.48 -25.56
C ILE A 167 4.84 -9.68 -25.62
N GLY A 168 4.32 -10.89 -25.83
CA GLY A 168 5.15 -12.09 -25.97
C GLY A 168 6.09 -12.04 -27.17
N SER A 169 5.64 -11.49 -28.32
CA SER A 169 6.50 -11.33 -29.49
C SER A 169 7.61 -10.30 -29.27
N VAL A 170 7.31 -9.20 -28.56
CA VAL A 170 8.26 -8.13 -28.25
C VAL A 170 9.24 -8.56 -27.16
N SER A 171 8.77 -9.31 -26.14
CA SER A 171 9.64 -9.79 -25.06
C SER A 171 10.74 -10.70 -25.57
N VAL A 172 10.47 -11.54 -26.59
CA VAL A 172 11.48 -12.36 -27.26
C VAL A 172 12.56 -11.49 -27.92
N LYS A 173 12.17 -10.41 -28.62
CA LYS A 173 13.13 -9.47 -29.22
C LYS A 173 14.02 -8.79 -28.16
N ILE A 174 13.40 -8.33 -27.06
CA ILE A 174 14.12 -7.74 -25.92
C ILE A 174 15.07 -8.76 -25.27
N GLN A 175 14.63 -10.01 -25.12
CA GLN A 175 15.46 -11.08 -24.56
C GLN A 175 16.67 -11.36 -25.47
N GLN A 176 16.47 -11.49 -26.78
CA GLN A 176 17.56 -11.66 -27.74
C GLN A 176 18.57 -10.51 -27.68
N TYR A 177 18.09 -9.27 -27.59
CA TYR A 177 18.95 -8.10 -27.37
C TYR A 177 19.78 -8.24 -26.09
N ASN A 178 19.13 -8.58 -24.96
CA ASN A 178 19.82 -8.76 -23.68
C ASN A 178 20.86 -9.89 -23.72
N VAL A 179 20.52 -11.03 -24.33
CA VAL A 179 21.46 -12.16 -24.51
C VAL A 179 22.68 -11.71 -25.31
N ASN A 180 22.48 -11.02 -26.44
CA ASN A 180 23.58 -10.50 -27.25
C ASN A 180 24.45 -9.49 -26.50
N LYS A 181 23.81 -8.59 -25.75
CA LYS A 181 24.49 -7.61 -24.89
C LYS A 181 25.37 -8.30 -23.83
N TYR A 182 24.80 -9.26 -23.09
CA TYR A 182 25.52 -9.98 -22.03
C TYR A 182 26.50 -11.05 -22.53
N LYS A 183 26.38 -11.49 -23.79
CA LYS A 183 27.37 -12.37 -24.43
C LYS A 183 28.76 -11.73 -24.48
N SER A 184 28.85 -10.40 -24.57
CA SER A 184 30.13 -9.66 -24.48
C SER A 184 30.77 -9.66 -23.07
N LEU A 185 29.98 -9.99 -22.05
CA LEU A 185 30.35 -10.00 -20.64
C LEU A 185 30.95 -11.34 -20.21
N LEU A 186 30.50 -12.44 -20.82
CA LEU A 186 31.00 -13.81 -20.58
C LEU A 186 32.51 -13.95 -20.87
N PRO A 187 33.07 -13.48 -22.01
CA PRO A 187 34.51 -13.49 -22.25
C PRO A 187 35.31 -12.71 -21.22
N LYS A 188 34.77 -11.62 -20.66
CA LYS A 188 35.44 -10.86 -19.59
C LYS A 188 35.52 -11.67 -18.28
N ILE A 189 34.48 -12.46 -17.96
CA ILE A 189 34.51 -13.40 -16.82
C ILE A 189 35.54 -14.50 -17.07
N ILE A 190 35.51 -15.10 -18.26
CA ILE A 190 36.40 -16.20 -18.67
C ILE A 190 37.88 -15.75 -18.65
N ASN A 191 38.17 -14.60 -19.26
CA ASN A 191 39.53 -14.04 -19.34
C ASN A 191 40.05 -13.58 -17.97
N ALA A 192 39.20 -12.97 -17.12
CA ALA A 192 39.62 -12.52 -15.78
C ALA A 192 39.96 -13.69 -14.83
N HIS A 193 39.48 -14.89 -15.12
CA HIS A 193 39.65 -16.07 -14.28
C HIS A 193 40.42 -17.22 -14.94
N GLY A 194 40.97 -17.02 -16.15
CA GLY A 194 41.76 -18.03 -16.85
C GLY A 194 40.99 -19.32 -17.13
N LEU A 195 39.66 -19.24 -17.30
CA LEU A 195 38.81 -20.40 -17.51
C LEU A 195 38.94 -20.90 -18.95
N THR A 196 39.05 -22.22 -19.14
CA THR A 196 39.12 -22.85 -20.46
C THR A 196 37.74 -23.41 -20.84
N GLY A 197 37.00 -22.71 -21.70
CA GLY A 197 35.68 -23.13 -22.20
C GLY A 197 34.52 -22.25 -21.73
N MET A 198 33.29 -22.61 -22.13
CA MET A 198 32.07 -21.88 -21.76
C MET A 198 31.58 -22.17 -20.32
N GLU A 199 32.23 -23.07 -19.58
CA GLU A 199 31.84 -23.39 -18.21
C GLU A 199 32.43 -22.37 -17.21
N ILE A 200 31.56 -21.63 -16.52
CA ILE A 200 31.94 -20.77 -15.40
C ILE A 200 31.69 -21.56 -14.10
N PRO A 201 32.75 -21.89 -13.31
CA PRO A 201 32.59 -22.67 -12.09
C PRO A 201 31.58 -22.04 -11.13
N GLY A 202 30.53 -22.80 -10.81
CA GLY A 202 29.46 -22.39 -9.89
C GLY A 202 28.42 -21.42 -10.48
N VAL A 203 28.32 -21.30 -11.80
CA VAL A 203 27.24 -20.58 -12.49
C VAL A 203 26.63 -21.51 -13.54
N ASN A 204 25.38 -21.91 -13.35
CA ASN A 204 24.62 -22.57 -14.40
C ASN A 204 24.22 -21.51 -15.44
N LEU A 205 24.69 -21.64 -16.69
CA LEU A 205 24.39 -20.67 -17.76
C LEU A 205 22.91 -20.66 -18.15
N GLU A 206 22.22 -21.80 -18.03
CA GLU A 206 20.76 -21.84 -18.17
C GLU A 206 20.09 -21.09 -17.03
N GLU A 207 20.58 -21.18 -15.79
CA GLU A 207 20.13 -20.33 -14.68
C GLU A 207 20.56 -18.86 -14.86
N PHE A 208 21.64 -18.54 -15.54
CA PHE A 208 22.06 -17.16 -15.80
C PHE A 208 21.13 -16.47 -16.82
N PHE A 209 20.71 -17.20 -17.84
CA PHE A 209 19.69 -16.74 -18.77
C PHE A 209 18.27 -16.86 -18.19
N ALA A 210 18.01 -17.83 -17.30
CA ALA A 210 16.80 -17.91 -16.49
C ALA A 210 16.82 -16.95 -15.29
N VAL A 211 17.91 -16.31 -14.92
CA VAL A 211 17.92 -15.21 -13.92
C VAL A 211 17.21 -13.96 -14.48
N ILE A 212 17.00 -13.94 -15.80
CA ILE A 212 16.11 -13.01 -16.51
C ILE A 212 14.64 -13.50 -16.45
N GLY A 213 14.40 -14.79 -16.14
CA GLY A 213 13.09 -15.41 -16.01
C GLY A 213 12.77 -15.93 -14.60
N THR A 214 11.89 -15.24 -13.86
CA THR A 214 11.65 -15.61 -12.46
C THR A 214 10.91 -16.95 -12.33
N ASP A 215 11.61 -18.00 -11.89
CA ASP A 215 10.95 -19.28 -11.60
C ASP A 215 9.87 -19.09 -10.53
N ASN A 216 8.63 -19.37 -10.97
CA ASN A 216 7.34 -19.20 -10.31
C ASN A 216 6.78 -17.77 -10.34
N ILE A 217 5.46 -17.66 -10.57
CA ILE A 217 4.73 -16.40 -10.43
C ILE A 217 4.90 -15.91 -9.01
N LYS A 218 5.68 -14.84 -8.81
CA LYS A 218 5.86 -14.19 -7.52
C LYS A 218 5.08 -12.89 -7.54
N SER A 219 3.92 -12.86 -6.87
CA SER A 219 3.26 -11.59 -6.59
C SER A 219 3.67 -11.09 -5.21
N VAL A 220 4.03 -9.81 -5.15
CA VAL A 220 4.27 -9.12 -3.87
C VAL A 220 3.06 -8.24 -3.59
N ILE A 221 2.25 -8.63 -2.61
CA ILE A 221 1.04 -7.89 -2.23
C ILE A 221 1.35 -7.01 -1.00
N LYS A 222 1.01 -5.72 -1.09
CA LYS A 222 0.90 -4.78 0.04
C LYS A 222 -0.58 -4.48 0.25
N ASN A 223 -1.24 -5.29 1.06
CA ASN A 223 -2.69 -5.33 1.22
C ASN A 223 -3.36 -3.93 1.31
N PRO A 224 -4.32 -3.58 0.42
CA PRO A 224 -4.97 -4.38 -0.62
C PRO A 224 -4.33 -4.28 -2.03
N SER A 225 -3.20 -3.59 -2.20
CA SER A 225 -2.61 -3.29 -3.51
C SER A 225 -1.47 -4.23 -3.90
N TYR A 226 -1.43 -4.66 -5.16
CA TYR A 226 -0.27 -5.36 -5.72
C TYR A 226 0.90 -4.38 -5.86
N MET A 227 2.10 -4.76 -5.43
CA MET A 227 3.32 -3.98 -5.70
C MET A 227 4.01 -4.42 -6.98
N CYS A 228 3.94 -5.71 -7.28
CA CYS A 228 4.56 -6.34 -8.44
C CYS A 228 3.87 -7.68 -8.72
N ILE A 229 3.68 -7.99 -10.00
CA ILE A 229 3.30 -9.32 -10.48
C ILE A 229 4.44 -9.82 -11.35
N ALA A 230 5.16 -10.85 -10.93
CA ALA A 230 6.18 -11.50 -11.74
C ALA A 230 5.67 -12.85 -12.24
N THR A 231 6.02 -13.25 -13.47
CA THR A 231 5.84 -14.57 -14.06
C THR A 231 7.21 -15.15 -14.46
N SER A 232 7.24 -16.38 -15.00
CA SER A 232 8.47 -16.95 -15.58
C SER A 232 9.15 -16.01 -16.58
N ASP A 233 8.39 -15.21 -17.32
CA ASP A 233 8.91 -14.51 -18.50
C ASP A 233 8.83 -12.98 -18.40
N MET A 234 8.07 -12.43 -17.43
CA MET A 234 7.88 -10.98 -17.30
C MET A 234 7.63 -10.51 -15.87
N LYS A 235 7.88 -9.23 -15.63
CA LYS A 235 7.60 -8.53 -14.37
C LYS A 235 6.78 -7.28 -14.62
N MET A 236 5.53 -7.29 -14.15
CA MET A 236 4.64 -6.13 -14.17
C MET A 236 4.88 -5.27 -12.93
N LEU A 237 5.25 -4.02 -13.18
CA LEU A 237 5.59 -3.03 -12.17
C LEU A 237 4.59 -1.88 -12.22
N ILE A 238 4.28 -1.30 -11.07
CA ILE A 238 3.43 -0.11 -10.99
C ILE A 238 4.31 1.11 -10.74
N ILE A 239 4.28 2.08 -11.65
CA ILE A 239 5.17 3.26 -11.58
C ILE A 239 4.90 4.13 -10.35
N THR A 240 3.67 4.11 -9.81
CA THR A 240 3.31 4.84 -8.59
C THR A 240 4.13 4.41 -7.37
N ASN A 241 4.76 3.23 -7.40
CA ASN A 241 5.68 2.78 -6.35
C ASN A 241 7.06 3.45 -6.42
N TYR A 242 7.37 4.16 -7.51
CA TYR A 242 8.65 4.83 -7.76
C TYR A 242 8.56 6.35 -7.62
N VAL A 243 7.41 6.88 -7.22
CA VAL A 243 7.13 8.31 -7.08
C VAL A 243 6.38 8.58 -5.77
N PRO A 244 6.31 9.84 -5.29
CA PRO A 244 5.49 10.19 -4.13
C PRO A 244 4.03 9.80 -4.30
N ALA A 245 3.40 9.43 -3.19
CA ALA A 245 1.96 9.23 -3.13
C ALA A 245 1.21 10.50 -3.61
N GLY A 246 0.17 10.32 -4.42
CA GLY A 246 -0.61 11.43 -4.98
C GLY A 246 0.02 12.11 -6.21
N THR A 247 1.14 11.60 -6.74
CA THR A 247 1.71 12.11 -8.00
C THR A 247 0.80 11.74 -9.17
N SER A 248 0.19 12.75 -9.81
CA SER A 248 -0.56 12.57 -11.06
C SER A 248 0.38 12.27 -12.24
N TYR A 249 -0.13 11.62 -13.28
CA TYR A 249 0.61 11.36 -14.51
C TYR A 249 1.13 12.64 -15.19
N ASP A 250 0.33 13.70 -15.27
CA ASP A 250 0.77 15.01 -15.81
C ASP A 250 1.97 15.60 -15.04
N LYS A 251 1.88 15.61 -13.70
CA LYS A 251 3.01 16.00 -12.84
C LYS A 251 4.25 15.12 -13.07
N TYR A 252 4.07 13.81 -13.27
CA TYR A 252 5.16 12.89 -13.58
C TYR A 252 5.84 13.25 -14.92
N LEU A 253 5.06 13.41 -15.99
CA LEU A 253 5.58 13.84 -17.30
C LEU A 253 6.27 15.19 -17.22
N THR A 254 5.65 16.17 -16.54
CA THR A 254 6.23 17.51 -16.38
C THR A 254 7.56 17.46 -15.62
N THR A 255 7.67 16.60 -14.61
CA THR A 255 8.90 16.44 -13.82
C THR A 255 10.06 15.93 -14.67
N TYR A 256 9.81 14.93 -15.54
CA TYR A 256 10.87 14.26 -16.29
C TYR A 256 11.09 14.79 -17.71
N LEU A 257 10.11 15.50 -18.28
CA LEU A 257 10.13 15.99 -19.66
C LEU A 257 10.00 17.53 -19.77
N GLY A 258 9.74 18.25 -18.67
CA GLY A 258 9.69 19.72 -18.66
C GLY A 258 8.39 20.34 -19.18
N GLY A 259 7.30 19.57 -19.25
CA GLY A 259 5.97 20.01 -19.67
C GLY A 259 5.88 20.37 -21.17
N CYS A 260 4.67 20.67 -21.64
CA CYS A 260 4.48 21.16 -23.01
C CYS A 260 5.05 22.59 -23.15
N LYS A 261 5.99 22.80 -24.09
CA LYS A 261 6.59 24.12 -24.38
C LYS A 261 5.99 24.86 -25.58
N CYS A 262 4.99 24.29 -26.25
CA CYS A 262 4.33 24.96 -27.38
C CYS A 262 3.59 26.22 -26.91
N ASP A 263 3.75 27.34 -27.63
CA ASP A 263 3.05 28.60 -27.35
C ASP A 263 1.54 28.46 -27.58
N ASP A 264 1.17 27.82 -28.69
CA ASP A 264 -0.23 27.48 -28.99
C ASP A 264 -0.58 26.09 -28.41
N LYS A 265 -1.27 26.09 -27.26
CA LYS A 265 -1.77 24.86 -26.62
C LYS A 265 -2.91 24.21 -27.40
N ILE A 266 -3.66 24.95 -28.20
CA ILE A 266 -4.78 24.42 -28.99
C ILE A 266 -4.23 23.58 -30.13
N ARG A 267 -3.24 24.10 -30.88
CA ARG A 267 -2.62 23.42 -32.03
C ARG A 267 -1.43 22.53 -31.69
N CYS A 268 -1.21 22.26 -30.40
CA CYS A 268 -0.08 21.47 -29.93
C CYS A 268 -0.22 19.97 -30.27
N VAL A 269 0.74 19.43 -31.03
CA VAL A 269 0.86 18.01 -31.40
C VAL A 269 2.08 17.30 -30.79
N CYS A 270 2.77 17.93 -29.84
CA CYS A 270 4.02 17.40 -29.27
C CYS A 270 3.86 16.17 -28.36
N GLY A 271 2.62 15.72 -28.12
CA GLY A 271 2.30 14.57 -27.27
C GLY A 271 2.35 14.84 -25.75
N LEU A 272 2.77 16.03 -25.32
CA LEU A 272 2.74 16.46 -23.90
C LEU A 272 1.54 17.37 -23.57
N GLY A 273 0.72 17.70 -24.57
CA GLY A 273 -0.50 18.48 -24.37
C GLY A 273 -1.65 17.59 -23.89
N LYS A 274 -2.57 18.17 -23.12
CA LYS A 274 -3.74 17.46 -22.56
C LYS A 274 -4.56 16.77 -23.66
N GLY A 275 -4.75 15.45 -23.53
CA GLY A 275 -5.74 14.69 -24.29
C GLY A 275 -7.15 14.90 -23.73
N LEU A 276 -8.17 14.85 -24.58
CA LEU A 276 -9.57 15.02 -24.18
C LEU A 276 -10.40 13.92 -24.83
N PHE A 277 -11.16 13.19 -24.01
CA PHE A 277 -11.95 12.05 -24.46
C PHE A 277 -13.35 12.04 -23.82
N PRO A 278 -14.42 11.71 -24.56
CA PRO A 278 -15.81 11.81 -24.08
C PRO A 278 -16.25 10.52 -23.36
N TYR A 279 -15.71 10.29 -22.17
CA TYR A 279 -15.90 9.06 -21.40
C TYR A 279 -17.36 8.64 -21.15
N GLU A 280 -18.22 9.61 -20.81
CA GLU A 280 -19.62 9.32 -20.47
C GLU A 280 -20.53 9.17 -21.70
N TYR A 281 -20.05 9.59 -22.86
CA TYR A 281 -20.76 9.46 -24.13
C TYR A 281 -20.67 8.03 -24.69
N ILE A 282 -19.55 7.35 -24.46
CA ILE A 282 -19.28 6.01 -24.99
C ILE A 282 -19.84 4.95 -24.05
N THR A 283 -21.07 4.52 -24.31
CA THR A 283 -21.84 3.59 -23.45
C THR A 283 -22.03 2.22 -24.11
N PRO A 284 -22.34 2.13 -25.42
CA PRO A 284 -22.13 0.92 -26.23
C PRO A 284 -20.96 1.03 -27.23
N PHE A 285 -20.36 -0.11 -27.58
CA PHE A 285 -19.19 -0.18 -28.47
C PHE A 285 -19.46 0.36 -29.88
N ASN A 286 -20.70 0.31 -30.36
CA ASN A 286 -21.12 0.86 -31.65
C ASN A 286 -20.91 2.39 -31.77
N VAL A 287 -20.86 3.13 -30.65
CA VAL A 287 -20.56 4.56 -30.64
C VAL A 287 -19.16 4.84 -31.17
N GLN A 288 -18.21 3.92 -31.03
CA GLN A 288 -16.83 4.11 -31.51
C GLN A 288 -16.74 4.19 -33.04
N ASN A 289 -17.70 3.62 -33.78
CA ASN A 289 -17.72 3.65 -35.25
C ASN A 289 -18.38 4.93 -35.82
N GLN A 290 -18.86 5.84 -34.97
CA GLN A 290 -19.42 7.09 -35.44
C GLN A 290 -18.34 7.94 -36.12
N THR A 291 -18.67 8.49 -37.29
CA THR A 291 -17.74 9.21 -38.17
C THR A 291 -17.71 10.71 -37.97
N THR A 292 -18.43 11.21 -36.97
CA THR A 292 -18.54 12.65 -36.68
C THR A 292 -17.96 12.96 -35.30
N ILE A 293 -17.37 14.15 -35.19
CA ILE A 293 -16.85 14.63 -33.91
C ILE A 293 -18.00 14.79 -32.89
N PRO A 294 -17.85 14.26 -31.66
CA PRO A 294 -18.90 14.40 -30.65
C PRO A 294 -19.22 15.87 -30.34
N PRO A 295 -20.49 16.19 -30.02
CA PRO A 295 -20.87 17.55 -29.63
C PRO A 295 -20.15 17.94 -28.34
N ARG A 296 -19.98 19.26 -28.11
CA ARG A 296 -19.26 19.77 -26.94
C ARG A 296 -19.76 19.20 -25.61
N SER A 297 -21.08 19.05 -25.46
CA SER A 297 -21.73 18.49 -24.26
C SER A 297 -21.38 17.02 -23.99
N ALA A 298 -20.88 16.28 -24.98
CA ALA A 298 -20.45 14.89 -24.81
C ALA A 298 -19.16 14.74 -23.98
N PHE A 299 -18.41 15.83 -23.81
CA PHE A 299 -17.18 15.88 -23.01
C PHE A 299 -17.41 16.37 -21.58
N ASP A 300 -18.67 16.65 -21.21
CA ASP A 300 -19.00 17.07 -19.86
C ASP A 300 -18.88 15.88 -18.89
N SER A 301 -18.35 16.14 -17.69
CA SER A 301 -18.18 15.12 -16.65
C SER A 301 -19.25 15.31 -15.58
N LYS A 302 -20.19 14.37 -15.48
CA LYS A 302 -21.14 14.30 -14.36
C LYS A 302 -20.41 13.99 -13.06
N LEU A 303 -19.37 13.14 -13.11
CA LEU A 303 -18.56 12.79 -11.93
C LEU A 303 -17.90 14.01 -11.28
N ARG A 304 -17.37 14.94 -12.09
CA ARG A 304 -16.71 16.17 -11.59
C ARG A 304 -17.63 17.39 -11.54
N GLY A 305 -18.81 17.30 -12.15
CA GLY A 305 -19.72 18.44 -12.33
C GLY A 305 -19.13 19.55 -13.20
N THR A 306 -18.25 19.20 -14.14
CA THR A 306 -17.50 20.17 -14.97
C THR A 306 -17.84 20.00 -16.45
N SER A 307 -18.03 21.12 -17.15
CA SER A 307 -18.15 21.15 -18.61
C SER A 307 -16.82 21.49 -19.28
N ILE A 308 -16.60 20.97 -20.48
CA ILE A 308 -15.40 21.28 -21.27
C ILE A 308 -15.34 22.78 -21.64
N THR A 309 -14.15 23.38 -21.60
CA THR A 309 -13.97 24.78 -22.00
C THR A 309 -14.10 24.98 -23.52
N LYS A 310 -14.30 26.22 -23.98
CA LYS A 310 -14.35 26.51 -25.43
C LYS A 310 -13.03 26.18 -26.12
N ASP A 311 -11.90 26.49 -25.49
CA ASP A 311 -10.57 26.27 -26.08
C ASP A 311 -10.17 24.80 -26.07
N ASP A 312 -10.53 24.04 -25.03
CA ASP A 312 -10.39 22.58 -25.00
C ASP A 312 -11.19 21.93 -26.14
N TYR A 313 -12.41 22.38 -26.42
CA TYR A 313 -13.18 21.83 -27.54
C TYR A 313 -12.61 22.23 -28.92
N LYS A 314 -12.05 23.44 -29.06
CA LYS A 314 -11.28 23.82 -30.27
C LYS A 314 -10.08 22.90 -30.48
N ARG A 315 -9.41 22.50 -29.40
CA ARG A 315 -8.30 21.54 -29.45
C ARG A 315 -8.76 20.17 -29.96
N VAL A 316 -9.89 19.66 -29.49
CA VAL A 316 -10.47 18.39 -30.01
C VAL A 316 -10.73 18.48 -31.50
N LYS A 317 -11.34 19.58 -31.98
CA LYS A 317 -11.58 19.81 -33.42
C LYS A 317 -10.29 19.82 -34.24
N PHE A 318 -9.30 20.57 -33.77
CA PHE A 318 -8.00 20.63 -34.43
C PHE A 318 -7.33 19.25 -34.52
N VAL A 319 -7.32 18.48 -33.43
CA VAL A 319 -6.73 17.13 -33.42
C VAL A 319 -7.48 16.19 -34.37
N TRP A 320 -8.82 16.24 -34.38
CA TRP A 320 -9.64 15.44 -35.29
C TRP A 320 -9.30 15.70 -36.76
N GLU A 321 -9.17 16.98 -37.14
CA GLU A 321 -8.82 17.40 -38.50
C GLU A 321 -7.35 17.10 -38.83
N TYR A 322 -6.41 17.42 -37.93
CA TYR A 322 -4.98 17.27 -38.14
C TYR A 322 -4.55 15.82 -38.34
N TYR A 323 -5.15 14.87 -37.60
CA TYR A 323 -4.88 13.44 -37.73
C TYR A 323 -5.82 12.73 -38.70
N GLU A 324 -6.65 13.46 -39.45
CA GLU A 324 -7.60 12.93 -40.43
C GLU A 324 -8.49 11.80 -39.86
N MET A 325 -8.98 11.98 -38.64
CA MET A 325 -9.74 10.96 -37.92
C MET A 325 -11.07 10.66 -38.63
N LYS A 326 -11.33 9.37 -38.88
CA LYS A 326 -12.54 8.92 -39.58
C LYS A 326 -13.63 8.48 -38.62
N SER A 327 -13.29 8.23 -37.36
CA SER A 327 -14.20 7.70 -36.36
C SER A 327 -13.79 8.07 -34.93
N ILE A 328 -14.74 7.95 -33.99
CA ILE A 328 -14.45 8.09 -32.55
C ILE A 328 -13.39 7.07 -32.08
N LYS A 329 -13.32 5.89 -32.73
CA LYS A 329 -12.26 4.90 -32.51
C LYS A 329 -10.86 5.47 -32.78
N ASP A 330 -10.70 6.29 -33.82
CA ASP A 330 -9.40 6.92 -34.12
C ASP A 330 -9.02 7.93 -33.03
N LEU A 331 -10.01 8.66 -32.51
CA LEU A 331 -9.82 9.56 -31.36
C LEU A 331 -9.44 8.79 -30.09
N LEU A 332 -10.05 7.62 -29.84
CA LEU A 332 -9.70 6.74 -28.71
C LEU A 332 -8.25 6.23 -28.83
N ILE A 333 -7.87 5.76 -30.02
CA ILE A 333 -6.50 5.28 -30.28
C ILE A 333 -5.50 6.40 -30.05
N TRP A 334 -5.75 7.60 -30.60
CA TRP A 334 -4.88 8.76 -30.38
C TRP A 334 -4.78 9.12 -28.89
N TYR A 335 -5.92 9.18 -28.19
CA TYR A 335 -5.97 9.53 -26.78
C TYR A 335 -5.18 8.53 -25.92
N ASN A 336 -5.44 7.23 -26.06
CA ASN A 336 -4.78 6.20 -25.27
C ASN A 336 -3.28 6.08 -25.60
N ASN A 337 -2.88 6.37 -26.85
CA ASN A 337 -1.45 6.45 -27.22
C ASN A 337 -0.69 7.58 -26.48
N LEU A 338 -1.36 8.67 -26.08
CA LEU A 338 -0.75 9.75 -25.30
C LEU A 338 -0.32 9.30 -23.90
N ASP A 339 -0.87 8.20 -23.38
CA ASP A 339 -0.53 7.67 -22.06
C ASP A 339 0.64 6.69 -22.09
N VAL A 340 1.13 6.29 -23.28
CA VAL A 340 2.27 5.37 -23.41
C VAL A 340 3.49 5.99 -24.10
N ILE A 341 3.31 6.87 -25.10
CA ILE A 341 4.43 7.48 -25.85
C ILE A 341 5.32 8.38 -24.97
N PRO A 342 4.79 9.44 -24.35
CA PRO A 342 5.60 10.27 -23.45
C PRO A 342 6.00 9.49 -22.19
N PHE A 343 5.27 8.44 -21.82
CA PHE A 343 5.59 7.61 -20.67
C PHE A 343 6.93 6.88 -20.83
N ILE A 344 7.21 6.30 -22.02
CA ILE A 344 8.53 5.71 -22.30
C ILE A 344 9.64 6.72 -22.09
N LYS A 345 9.49 7.94 -22.62
CA LYS A 345 10.50 9.00 -22.51
C LYS A 345 10.73 9.40 -21.06
N ALA A 346 9.65 9.56 -20.29
CA ALA A 346 9.73 9.90 -18.87
C ALA A 346 10.40 8.78 -18.05
N ILE A 347 10.08 7.51 -18.31
CA ILE A 347 10.74 6.37 -17.66
C ILE A 347 12.23 6.34 -18.03
N LYS A 348 12.60 6.51 -19.31
CA LYS A 348 14.02 6.57 -19.73
C LYS A 348 14.75 7.67 -18.94
N ALA A 349 14.20 8.88 -18.89
CA ALA A 349 14.77 9.99 -18.13
C ALA A 349 14.90 9.67 -16.63
N GLN A 350 13.86 9.11 -16.00
CA GLN A 350 13.90 8.72 -14.58
C GLN A 350 14.99 7.67 -14.31
N ARG A 351 15.19 6.71 -15.22
CA ARG A 351 16.18 5.64 -15.07
C ARG A 351 17.61 6.14 -15.15
N GLU A 352 17.89 7.12 -16.01
CA GLU A 352 19.23 7.73 -16.10
C GLU A 352 19.68 8.32 -14.76
N LEU A 353 18.74 8.79 -13.93
CA LEU A 353 19.06 9.37 -12.63
C LEU A 353 19.58 8.35 -11.60
N PHE A 354 19.31 7.05 -11.77
CA PHE A 354 19.81 6.00 -10.87
C PHE A 354 21.15 5.40 -11.32
N LYS A 355 21.55 5.59 -12.58
CA LYS A 355 22.83 5.06 -13.10
C LYS A 355 24.07 5.60 -12.38
N PRO A 356 24.16 6.86 -11.93
CA PRO A 356 25.30 7.33 -11.12
C PRO A 356 25.52 6.55 -9.82
N PHE A 357 24.49 5.84 -9.34
CA PHE A 357 24.58 4.96 -8.16
C PHE A 357 24.84 3.49 -8.53
N ASP A 358 25.11 3.17 -9.79
CA ASP A 358 25.21 1.80 -10.29
C ASP A 358 23.94 0.96 -10.03
N LEU A 359 22.77 1.61 -10.12
CA LEU A 359 21.47 0.98 -9.88
C LEU A 359 20.62 0.95 -11.15
N ASP A 360 20.09 -0.23 -11.48
CA ASP A 360 19.01 -0.35 -12.45
C ASP A 360 17.67 -0.19 -11.73
N MET A 361 16.90 0.82 -12.10
CA MET A 361 15.64 1.17 -11.42
C MET A 361 14.68 -0.04 -11.23
N PHE A 362 14.56 -0.93 -12.20
CA PHE A 362 13.57 -2.02 -12.19
C PHE A 362 14.14 -3.37 -11.74
N ALA A 363 15.45 -3.59 -11.97
CA ALA A 363 16.13 -4.79 -11.51
C ALA A 363 16.57 -4.68 -10.04
N ASP A 364 16.98 -3.49 -9.59
CA ASP A 364 17.43 -3.27 -8.22
C ASP A 364 16.31 -2.94 -7.23
N GLY A 365 15.17 -2.44 -7.69
CA GLY A 365 14.07 -2.10 -6.80
C GLY A 365 12.72 -2.41 -7.43
N VAL A 366 11.73 -2.71 -6.59
CA VAL A 366 10.30 -2.72 -6.98
C VAL A 366 9.57 -1.44 -6.54
N SER A 367 10.30 -0.53 -5.89
CA SER A 367 9.79 0.73 -5.35
C SER A 367 10.94 1.69 -5.06
N LEU A 368 10.64 2.98 -5.01
CA LEU A 368 11.60 4.04 -4.66
C LEU A 368 12.26 3.84 -3.29
N PRO A 369 11.55 3.46 -2.20
CA PRO A 369 12.21 3.14 -0.93
C PRO A 369 13.27 2.03 -1.03
N GLY A 370 13.03 1.01 -1.87
CA GLY A 370 14.01 -0.06 -2.09
C GLY A 370 15.27 0.41 -2.83
N LEU A 371 15.12 1.31 -3.80
CA LEU A 371 16.27 1.95 -4.47
C LEU A 371 17.00 2.91 -3.54
N SER A 372 16.25 3.70 -2.76
CA SER A 372 16.78 4.71 -1.86
C SER A 372 17.60 4.09 -0.72
N GLU A 373 17.13 2.96 -0.17
CA GLU A 373 17.87 2.16 0.80
C GLU A 373 19.24 1.72 0.23
N LYS A 374 19.28 1.27 -1.03
CA LYS A 374 20.54 0.90 -1.70
C LYS A 374 21.49 2.08 -1.83
N VAL A 375 21.00 3.25 -2.24
CA VAL A 375 21.81 4.48 -2.33
C VAL A 375 22.38 4.87 -0.97
N MET A 376 21.57 4.83 0.08
CA MET A 376 21.99 5.15 1.46
C MET A 376 23.12 4.25 1.94
N TYR A 377 22.97 2.93 1.81
CA TYR A 377 23.99 1.96 2.23
C TYR A 377 25.23 1.98 1.33
N GLN A 378 25.09 2.21 0.02
CA GLN A 378 26.23 2.36 -0.88
C GLN A 378 27.07 3.58 -0.50
N THR A 379 26.43 4.70 -0.16
CA THR A 379 27.12 5.88 0.33
C THR A 379 27.87 5.57 1.64
N CYS A 380 27.28 4.80 2.56
CA CYS A 380 27.95 4.33 3.77
C CYS A 380 29.19 3.45 3.45
N PHE A 381 29.05 2.43 2.59
CA PHE A 381 30.15 1.52 2.25
C PHE A 381 31.26 2.16 1.39
N ASN A 382 30.96 3.24 0.67
CA ASN A 382 31.97 3.99 -0.07
C ASN A 382 32.84 4.88 0.84
N ASN A 383 32.39 5.13 2.08
CA ASN A 383 33.08 5.97 3.07
C ASN A 383 33.71 5.14 4.21
N LEU A 384 34.06 3.88 3.95
CA LEU A 384 34.76 3.04 4.94
C LEU A 384 36.14 3.61 5.27
N GLN A 385 36.51 3.54 6.55
CA GLN A 385 37.85 3.93 6.99
C GLN A 385 38.83 2.79 6.74
N TYR A 386 40.05 3.14 6.34
CA TYR A 386 41.12 2.18 6.12
C TYR A 386 42.04 2.11 7.33
N PRO A 387 42.58 0.92 7.67
CA PRO A 387 43.57 0.78 8.73
C PRO A 387 44.80 1.66 8.47
N ASP A 388 45.40 2.17 9.54
CA ASP A 388 46.67 2.90 9.47
C ASP A 388 47.77 2.02 8.87
N LYS A 389 48.64 2.62 8.06
CA LYS A 389 49.75 1.95 7.37
C LYS A 389 51.11 2.35 7.96
N LYS A 390 51.16 2.66 9.26
CA LYS A 390 52.41 2.89 9.99
C LYS A 390 53.33 1.68 9.90
N PRO A 391 54.57 1.84 9.39
CA PRO A 391 55.54 0.74 9.29
C PRO A 391 55.76 0.02 10.62
N ALA A 392 56.03 -1.28 10.58
CA ALA A 392 56.49 -2.02 11.76
C ALA A 392 58.03 -2.02 11.85
N ASN A 393 58.56 -2.47 12.99
CA ASN A 393 60.00 -2.67 13.16
C ASN A 393 60.54 -3.69 12.15
N ALA A 394 61.72 -3.41 11.60
CA ALA A 394 62.34 -4.29 10.62
C ALA A 394 62.75 -5.63 11.23
N PHE A 395 62.51 -6.72 10.51
CA PHE A 395 62.96 -8.08 10.88
C PHE A 395 63.21 -8.93 9.63
N GLN A 396 63.90 -10.05 9.80
CA GLN A 396 64.13 -11.04 8.75
C GLN A 396 63.05 -12.13 8.79
N PHE A 397 62.56 -12.55 7.64
CA PHE A 397 61.56 -13.59 7.51
C PHE A 397 62.08 -14.91 8.12
N PRO A 398 61.32 -15.60 8.98
CA PRO A 398 61.83 -16.75 9.71
C PRO A 398 62.07 -17.96 8.80
N ALA A 399 63.32 -18.40 8.72
CA ALA A 399 63.73 -19.59 7.95
C ALA A 399 62.96 -20.87 8.35
N LYS A 400 62.53 -20.97 9.62
CA LYS A 400 61.75 -22.11 10.16
C LYS A 400 60.47 -22.42 9.37
N HIS A 401 59.86 -21.44 8.70
CA HIS A 401 58.62 -21.65 7.94
C HIS A 401 58.83 -22.26 6.54
N MET A 402 60.04 -22.19 6.00
CA MET A 402 60.33 -22.61 4.62
C MET A 402 60.10 -24.11 4.39
N GLY A 403 60.50 -24.95 5.35
CA GLY A 403 60.26 -26.40 5.27
C GLY A 403 58.77 -26.75 5.19
N GLY A 404 57.94 -26.01 5.95
CA GLY A 404 56.48 -26.18 5.92
C GLY A 404 55.88 -25.82 4.56
N TYR A 405 56.30 -24.72 3.95
CA TYR A 405 55.81 -24.30 2.63
C TYR A 405 56.20 -25.29 1.52
N LYS A 406 57.44 -25.78 1.54
CA LYS A 406 57.93 -26.79 0.59
C LYS A 406 57.12 -28.08 0.68
N ASN A 407 56.82 -28.54 1.89
CA ASN A 407 56.01 -29.74 2.12
C ASN A 407 54.55 -29.57 1.66
N GLN A 408 53.95 -28.39 1.90
CA GLN A 408 52.59 -28.09 1.43
C GLN A 408 52.49 -28.15 -0.10
N ASP A 409 53.46 -27.57 -0.80
CA ASP A 409 53.42 -27.53 -2.27
C ASP A 409 53.73 -28.89 -2.88
N ALA A 410 54.68 -29.65 -2.32
CA ALA A 410 54.94 -31.02 -2.72
C ALA A 410 53.69 -31.90 -2.57
N LYS A 411 53.00 -31.82 -1.43
CA LYS A 411 51.76 -32.58 -1.17
C LYS A 411 50.65 -32.24 -2.17
N ALA A 412 50.56 -30.98 -2.59
CA ALA A 412 49.57 -30.49 -3.53
C ALA A 412 50.04 -30.53 -5.01
N LYS A 413 51.20 -31.13 -5.30
CA LYS A 413 51.82 -31.18 -6.65
C LYS A 413 52.04 -29.81 -7.30
N ARG A 414 52.41 -28.80 -6.49
CA ARG A 414 52.70 -27.43 -6.94
C ARG A 414 54.21 -27.14 -6.95
N LYS A 415 54.66 -26.23 -7.81
CA LYS A 415 56.07 -25.80 -7.88
C LYS A 415 56.43 -24.91 -6.68
N PHE A 416 57.53 -25.22 -6.01
CA PHE A 416 58.13 -24.36 -4.98
C PHE A 416 59.40 -23.71 -5.54
N GLY A 417 59.57 -22.40 -5.35
CA GLY A 417 60.72 -21.66 -5.89
C GLY A 417 61.00 -20.31 -5.23
N VAL A 418 60.33 -19.95 -4.14
CA VAL A 418 60.59 -18.69 -3.42
C VAL A 418 61.83 -18.81 -2.51
N THR A 419 62.65 -17.77 -2.44
CA THR A 419 63.83 -17.68 -1.55
C THR A 419 63.56 -16.79 -0.33
N LEU A 420 64.36 -16.95 0.74
CA LEU A 420 64.27 -16.07 1.92
C LEU A 420 64.56 -14.61 1.58
N GLU A 421 65.53 -14.36 0.69
CA GLU A 421 65.87 -13.02 0.22
C GLU A 421 64.69 -12.34 -0.50
N GLN A 422 63.95 -13.09 -1.32
CA GLN A 422 62.71 -12.60 -1.95
C GLN A 422 61.64 -12.26 -0.90
N LEU A 423 61.46 -13.10 0.14
CA LEU A 423 60.51 -12.81 1.23
C LEU A 423 60.92 -11.59 2.06
N ASN A 424 62.21 -11.40 2.32
CA ASN A 424 62.75 -10.22 3.01
C ASN A 424 62.55 -8.94 2.19
N THR A 425 62.78 -9.03 0.88
CA THR A 425 62.50 -7.93 -0.06
C THR A 425 61.01 -7.57 -0.06
N LEU A 426 60.12 -8.58 -0.02
CA LEU A 426 58.67 -8.36 0.08
C LEU A 426 58.27 -7.73 1.43
N LEU A 427 58.86 -8.16 2.55
CA LEU A 427 58.65 -7.54 3.86
C LEU A 427 58.98 -6.05 3.84
N GLN A 428 60.14 -5.68 3.31
CA GLN A 428 60.56 -4.28 3.15
C GLN A 428 59.59 -3.49 2.26
N LYS A 429 59.25 -4.03 1.08
CA LYS A 429 58.27 -3.42 0.16
C LYS A 429 56.90 -3.22 0.82
N GLN A 430 56.49 -4.14 1.68
CA GLN A 430 55.24 -4.09 2.43
C GLN A 430 55.33 -3.29 3.75
N LYS A 431 56.47 -2.64 4.03
CA LYS A 431 56.71 -1.89 5.27
C LYS A 431 56.47 -2.73 6.53
N TYR A 432 56.76 -4.03 6.45
CA TYR A 432 56.55 -5.01 7.52
C TYR A 432 55.08 -5.10 8.00
N LEU A 433 54.14 -4.82 7.09
CA LEU A 433 52.70 -4.94 7.35
C LEU A 433 52.11 -6.17 6.67
N CYS A 434 51.08 -6.73 7.29
CA CYS A 434 50.26 -7.77 6.69
C CYS A 434 49.62 -7.24 5.41
N GLY A 435 49.87 -7.92 4.29
CA GLY A 435 49.29 -7.55 3.00
C GLY A 435 47.76 -7.68 2.91
N LEU A 436 47.09 -8.24 3.92
CA LEU A 436 45.64 -8.46 3.96
C LEU A 436 44.90 -7.54 4.93
N CYS A 437 45.39 -7.40 6.17
CA CYS A 437 44.73 -6.58 7.21
C CYS A 437 45.55 -5.36 7.66
N TYR A 438 46.77 -5.17 7.13
CA TYR A 438 47.68 -4.09 7.50
C TYR A 438 48.13 -4.07 8.97
N CYS A 439 47.92 -5.14 9.75
CA CYS A 439 48.53 -5.23 11.08
C CYS A 439 50.06 -5.30 10.97
N GLN A 440 50.74 -4.74 11.97
CA GLN A 440 52.19 -4.85 12.10
C GLN A 440 52.61 -6.32 12.23
N LEU A 441 53.61 -6.72 11.45
CA LEU A 441 54.17 -8.07 11.49
C LEU A 441 55.39 -8.10 12.39
N THR A 442 55.63 -9.29 12.93
CA THR A 442 56.83 -9.68 13.66
C THR A 442 57.32 -11.00 13.07
N ALA A 443 58.53 -11.42 13.46
CA ALA A 443 59.06 -12.72 13.06
C ALA A 443 58.06 -13.86 13.35
N ASP A 444 57.38 -13.86 14.50
CA ASP A 444 56.45 -14.95 14.84
C ASP A 444 55.07 -14.86 14.19
N THR A 445 54.70 -13.70 13.66
CA THR A 445 53.36 -13.49 13.10
C THR A 445 53.34 -13.47 11.57
N ALA A 446 54.48 -13.33 10.91
CA ALA A 446 54.59 -13.28 9.46
C ALA A 446 54.43 -14.65 8.79
N SER A 447 53.79 -14.69 7.63
CA SER A 447 53.61 -15.86 6.80
C SER A 447 53.66 -15.51 5.32
N ALA A 448 54.19 -16.39 4.48
CA ALA A 448 54.03 -16.32 3.03
C ALA A 448 52.64 -16.86 2.65
N ASP A 449 51.81 -16.03 2.03
CA ASP A 449 50.49 -16.40 1.53
C ASP A 449 50.49 -16.38 -0.01
N ARG A 450 49.92 -17.42 -0.63
CA ARG A 450 49.89 -17.57 -2.09
C ARG A 450 48.82 -16.67 -2.70
N ILE A 451 49.16 -15.87 -3.69
CA ILE A 451 48.19 -15.00 -4.36
C ILE A 451 47.13 -15.84 -5.09
N ASN A 452 47.59 -16.82 -5.87
CA ASN A 452 46.79 -17.89 -6.46
C ASN A 452 47.10 -19.21 -5.75
N ASN A 453 46.07 -19.85 -5.17
CA ASN A 453 46.22 -21.11 -4.45
C ASN A 453 46.48 -22.32 -5.36
N ASP A 454 46.21 -22.21 -6.65
CA ASP A 454 46.49 -23.28 -7.64
C ASP A 454 47.97 -23.32 -8.00
N LEU A 455 48.68 -22.20 -7.80
CA LEU A 455 50.13 -22.09 -7.97
C LEU A 455 50.83 -22.28 -6.62
N GLY A 456 52.07 -22.79 -6.64
CA GLY A 456 52.86 -22.96 -5.42
C GLY A 456 53.54 -21.66 -4.99
N HIS A 457 54.41 -21.74 -3.98
CA HIS A 457 55.18 -20.61 -3.51
C HIS A 457 56.33 -20.32 -4.47
N ILE A 458 56.05 -19.52 -5.50
CA ILE A 458 56.98 -19.05 -6.52
C ILE A 458 57.05 -17.53 -6.53
N ASP A 459 58.11 -17.00 -7.14
CA ASP A 459 58.25 -15.55 -7.32
C ASP A 459 57.05 -14.95 -8.08
N GLY A 460 56.62 -13.77 -7.66
CA GLY A 460 55.41 -13.11 -8.18
C GLY A 460 54.06 -13.70 -7.71
N ASN A 461 54.02 -14.87 -7.05
CA ASN A 461 52.79 -15.47 -6.52
C ASN A 461 52.67 -15.39 -4.98
N ILE A 462 53.47 -14.57 -4.31
CA ILE A 462 53.48 -14.46 -2.84
C ILE A 462 53.10 -13.07 -2.36
N LEU A 463 52.30 -13.04 -1.30
CA LEU A 463 52.03 -11.88 -0.47
C LEU A 463 52.40 -12.21 0.98
N VAL A 464 53.15 -11.34 1.66
CA VAL A 464 53.41 -11.57 3.08
C VAL A 464 52.18 -11.16 3.88
N SER A 465 51.62 -12.05 4.69
CA SER A 465 50.45 -11.80 5.53
C SER A 465 50.70 -12.24 6.97
N CYS A 466 49.81 -11.92 7.91
CA CYS A 466 49.88 -12.50 9.23
C CYS A 466 49.30 -13.92 9.20
N VAL A 467 49.81 -14.82 10.05
CA VAL A 467 49.36 -16.22 10.14
C VAL A 467 47.84 -16.32 10.25
N LYS A 468 47.22 -15.48 11.11
CA LYS A 468 45.74 -15.44 11.28
C LYS A 468 45.01 -15.17 9.97
N CYS A 469 45.51 -14.25 9.13
CA CYS A 469 44.89 -13.92 7.86
C CYS A 469 45.11 -15.03 6.82
N ASN A 470 46.32 -15.58 6.73
CA ASN A 470 46.60 -16.70 5.82
C ASN A 470 45.66 -17.88 6.09
N THR A 471 45.55 -18.31 7.35
CA THR A 471 44.66 -19.41 7.74
C THR A 471 43.17 -19.09 7.50
N ALA A 472 42.74 -17.87 7.78
CA ALA A 472 41.34 -17.47 7.64
C ALA A 472 40.90 -17.23 6.18
N ARG A 473 41.83 -16.92 5.26
CA ARG A 473 41.51 -16.63 3.85
C ARG A 473 41.04 -17.86 3.10
N LYS A 474 41.59 -19.05 3.40
CA LYS A 474 41.27 -20.31 2.71
C LYS A 474 41.37 -20.14 1.18
N ASP A 475 40.27 -20.36 0.47
CA ASP A 475 40.08 -20.26 -0.97
C ASP A 475 39.58 -18.88 -1.44
N MET A 476 39.32 -17.94 -0.53
CA MET A 476 38.84 -16.61 -0.88
C MET A 476 39.87 -15.83 -1.69
N SER A 477 39.39 -15.10 -2.70
CA SER A 477 40.23 -14.19 -3.46
C SER A 477 40.83 -13.11 -2.55
N LEU A 478 42.05 -12.69 -2.89
CA LEU A 478 42.81 -11.70 -2.14
C LEU A 478 42.03 -10.40 -1.94
N LYS A 479 41.38 -9.92 -3.00
CA LYS A 479 40.52 -8.72 -2.98
C LYS A 479 39.27 -8.93 -2.11
N GLY A 480 38.59 -10.08 -2.23
CA GLY A 480 37.41 -10.40 -1.43
C GLY A 480 37.74 -10.47 0.06
N PHE A 481 38.87 -11.07 0.41
CA PHE A 481 39.31 -11.17 1.80
C PHE A 481 39.77 -9.83 2.37
N ARG A 482 40.50 -9.00 1.60
CA ARG A 482 40.82 -7.61 1.99
C ARG A 482 39.56 -6.80 2.28
N TYR A 483 38.54 -6.91 1.43
CA TYR A 483 37.27 -6.24 1.66
C TYR A 483 36.56 -6.77 2.91
N LYS A 484 36.57 -8.09 3.14
CA LYS A 484 36.07 -8.68 4.40
C LYS A 484 36.80 -8.09 5.62
N LYS A 485 38.13 -7.98 5.57
CA LYS A 485 38.93 -7.35 6.64
C LYS A 485 38.65 -5.87 6.82
N LEU A 486 38.40 -5.14 5.73
CA LEU A 486 37.98 -3.74 5.80
C LEU A 486 36.62 -3.60 6.50
N LEU A 487 35.67 -4.49 6.22
CA LEU A 487 34.38 -4.51 6.90
C LEU A 487 34.50 -4.89 8.39
N GLU A 488 35.36 -5.86 8.72
CA GLU A 488 35.67 -6.21 10.11
C GLU A 488 36.28 -5.02 10.87
N PHE A 489 37.19 -4.28 10.24
CA PHE A 489 37.81 -3.07 10.80
C PHE A 489 36.80 -1.94 11.07
N ASN A 490 35.73 -1.85 10.27
CA ASN A 490 34.66 -0.87 10.43
C ASN A 490 33.42 -1.47 11.12
N SER A 491 33.52 -2.63 11.76
CA SER A 491 32.34 -3.38 12.24
C SER A 491 31.49 -2.59 13.24
N ASP A 492 32.11 -1.79 14.10
CA ASP A 492 31.48 -0.87 15.06
C ASP A 492 30.78 0.33 14.39
N LYS A 493 31.11 0.64 13.13
CA LYS A 493 30.57 1.77 12.35
C LYS A 493 29.46 1.36 11.39
N LEU A 494 29.24 0.05 11.26
CA LEU A 494 28.31 -0.53 10.30
C LEU A 494 27.08 -1.09 11.01
N VAL A 495 25.96 -1.09 10.30
CA VAL A 495 24.69 -1.57 10.83
C VAL A 495 24.59 -3.08 10.67
N TYR A 496 24.21 -3.79 11.73
CA TYR A 496 24.02 -5.25 11.72
C TYR A 496 22.55 -5.63 11.65
N SER A 497 22.26 -6.79 11.06
CA SER A 497 20.96 -7.44 11.23
C SER A 497 20.86 -8.03 12.64
N ILE A 498 19.65 -8.02 13.22
CA ILE A 498 19.40 -8.71 14.50
C ILE A 498 19.44 -10.21 14.24
N ASP A 499 20.36 -10.91 14.90
CA ASP A 499 20.54 -12.35 14.73
C ASP A 499 19.53 -13.16 15.55
N LYS A 500 19.64 -14.50 15.45
CA LYS A 500 18.75 -15.45 16.11
C LYS A 500 18.93 -15.46 17.63
N GLU A 501 20.14 -15.23 18.12
CA GLU A 501 20.45 -15.17 19.54
C GLU A 501 19.71 -13.99 20.17
N GLU A 502 19.76 -12.83 19.52
CA GLU A 502 19.20 -11.56 19.99
C GLU A 502 17.80 -11.25 19.41
N LYS A 503 17.07 -12.29 18.99
CA LYS A 503 15.73 -12.15 18.35
C LYS A 503 14.73 -11.34 19.18
N ASN A 504 14.87 -11.32 20.51
CA ASN A 504 13.96 -10.60 21.41
C ASN A 504 14.08 -9.07 21.24
N ILE A 505 15.24 -8.56 20.80
CA ILE A 505 15.42 -7.15 20.45
C ILE A 505 14.40 -6.75 19.39
N TYR A 506 14.22 -7.58 18.35
CA TYR A 506 13.27 -7.26 17.26
C TYR A 506 11.84 -7.05 17.78
N SER A 507 11.38 -7.94 18.68
CA SER A 507 10.04 -7.83 19.28
C SER A 507 9.88 -6.58 20.14
N LYS A 508 10.89 -6.25 20.97
CA LYS A 508 10.91 -5.03 21.80
C LYS A 508 10.86 -3.77 20.93
N MET A 509 11.69 -3.74 19.90
CA MET A 509 11.76 -2.66 18.91
C MET A 509 10.39 -2.48 18.22
N LYS A 510 9.81 -3.56 17.69
CA LYS A 510 8.50 -3.53 17.02
C LYS A 510 7.37 -3.04 17.93
N ALA A 511 7.39 -3.39 19.21
CA ALA A 511 6.38 -2.94 20.18
C ALA A 511 6.47 -1.43 20.46
N ASN A 512 7.68 -0.87 20.40
CA ASN A 512 8.00 0.53 20.73
C ASN A 512 8.09 1.47 19.50
N ILE A 513 7.82 0.96 18.28
CA ILE A 513 7.81 1.82 17.10
C ILE A 513 6.62 2.79 17.16
N ALA A 514 6.92 4.08 17.10
CA ALA A 514 5.94 5.16 17.07
C ALA A 514 6.44 6.23 16.11
N GLY A 515 5.66 6.54 15.07
CA GLY A 515 6.03 7.52 14.05
C GLY A 515 5.99 8.97 14.55
N GLY A 516 6.04 9.92 13.62
CA GLY A 516 5.90 11.35 13.90
C GLY A 516 4.57 11.68 14.58
N PRO A 517 4.57 12.51 15.63
CA PRO A 517 3.34 12.96 16.29
C PRO A 517 2.57 13.94 15.40
N SER A 518 1.24 13.78 15.34
CA SER A 518 0.32 14.69 14.65
C SER A 518 -0.79 15.09 15.61
N ILE A 519 -0.65 16.25 16.25
CA ILE A 519 -1.38 16.64 17.46
C ILE A 519 -1.97 18.03 17.26
N ILE A 520 -3.27 18.16 17.52
CA ILE A 520 -3.95 19.45 17.66
C ILE A 520 -3.89 19.85 19.13
N PHE A 521 -3.36 21.03 19.39
CA PHE A 521 -3.33 21.66 20.70
C PHE A 521 -4.49 22.64 20.87
N ASN A 522 -4.72 23.46 19.85
CA ASN A 522 -5.81 24.44 19.81
C ASN A 522 -6.44 24.47 18.41
N ARG A 523 -7.76 24.70 18.37
CA ARG A 523 -8.55 24.52 17.14
C ARG A 523 -8.74 25.77 16.31
N TYR A 524 -8.58 26.95 16.90
CA TYR A 524 -8.85 28.21 16.24
C TYR A 524 -7.99 29.33 16.82
N ALA A 525 -7.30 30.02 15.92
CA ALA A 525 -6.66 31.29 16.19
C ALA A 525 -6.94 32.25 15.03
N LYS A 526 -7.21 33.51 15.37
CA LYS A 526 -7.37 34.61 14.44
C LYS A 526 -6.84 35.91 15.02
N ARG A 527 -6.06 36.61 14.21
CA ARG A 527 -5.43 37.89 14.48
C ARG A 527 -6.47 38.94 14.87
N ASN A 528 -6.13 39.71 15.89
CA ASN A 528 -6.93 40.79 16.47
C ASN A 528 -8.32 40.39 17.01
N GLU A 529 -8.66 39.09 17.01
CA GLU A 529 -9.99 38.60 17.41
C GLU A 529 -9.88 37.59 18.56
N THR A 530 -9.12 36.52 18.35
CA THR A 530 -8.94 35.48 19.37
C THR A 530 -7.96 35.91 20.44
N LYS A 531 -8.15 35.39 21.66
CA LYS A 531 -7.18 35.51 22.75
C LYS A 531 -6.38 34.22 22.85
N ILE A 532 -5.08 34.36 23.04
CA ILE A 532 -4.19 33.25 23.37
C ILE A 532 -4.04 33.10 24.89
N ARG A 533 -3.15 32.20 25.34
CA ARG A 533 -2.84 31.98 26.76
C ARG A 533 -2.61 33.31 27.50
N GLY A 534 -3.10 33.40 28.74
CA GLY A 534 -2.99 34.62 29.54
C GLY A 534 -3.92 35.75 29.10
N GLY A 535 -4.83 35.50 28.15
CA GLY A 535 -5.83 36.48 27.72
C GLY A 535 -5.31 37.55 26.75
N LYS A 536 -4.05 37.44 26.30
CA LYS A 536 -3.45 38.34 25.30
C LYS A 536 -4.09 38.12 23.93
N VAL A 537 -4.24 39.18 23.15
CA VAL A 537 -4.85 39.10 21.80
C VAL A 537 -3.85 38.48 20.83
N CYS A 538 -4.29 37.51 20.03
CA CYS A 538 -3.49 36.95 18.94
C CYS A 538 -3.17 38.04 17.92
N LYS A 539 -1.89 38.21 17.56
CA LYS A 539 -1.43 39.17 16.56
C LYS A 539 -0.88 38.52 15.30
N LYS A 540 -0.33 37.31 15.42
CA LYS A 540 0.26 36.62 14.27
C LYS A 540 0.21 35.12 14.46
N ILE A 541 0.07 34.39 13.35
CA ILE A 541 0.16 32.93 13.34
C ILE A 541 1.26 32.55 12.35
N ILE A 542 2.17 31.66 12.78
CA ILE A 542 3.31 31.22 11.98
C ILE A 542 3.43 29.70 12.08
N GLY A 543 3.57 29.05 10.93
CA GLY A 543 3.94 27.64 10.77
C GLY A 543 5.42 27.51 10.46
N TYR A 544 6.14 26.74 11.28
CA TYR A 544 7.55 26.43 11.12
C TYR A 544 7.74 24.98 10.69
N ASP A 545 8.59 24.74 9.69
CA ASP A 545 8.93 23.40 9.19
C ASP A 545 10.41 23.09 9.45
N ALA A 546 10.68 21.93 10.07
CA ALA A 546 12.03 21.40 10.21
C ALA A 546 12.52 20.83 8.87
N ASN A 547 13.46 21.53 8.23
CA ASN A 547 13.94 21.13 6.92
C ASN A 547 14.54 19.70 6.94
N ALA A 548 13.91 18.78 6.20
CA ALA A 548 14.36 17.39 6.06
C ALA A 548 14.61 16.67 7.41
N LEU A 549 13.65 16.74 8.34
CA LEU A 549 13.77 16.23 9.71
C LEU A 549 14.30 14.79 9.81
N TYR A 550 13.78 13.85 9.03
CA TYR A 550 14.26 12.46 9.08
C TYR A 550 15.66 12.29 8.48
N LEU A 551 16.03 13.13 7.51
CA LEU A 551 17.39 13.13 6.96
C LEU A 551 18.39 13.70 7.98
N TRP A 552 17.99 14.74 8.73
CA TRP A 552 18.75 15.22 9.89
C TRP A 552 18.94 14.10 10.92
N ALA A 553 17.87 13.38 11.27
CA ALA A 553 17.96 12.27 12.21
C ALA A 553 18.92 11.17 11.72
N LEU A 554 18.89 10.82 10.43
CA LEU A 554 19.83 9.87 9.82
C LEU A 554 21.30 10.31 9.89
N GLY A 555 21.57 11.61 9.79
CA GLY A 555 22.92 12.16 9.84
C GLY A 555 23.53 12.23 11.25
N ASN A 556 22.75 11.93 12.29
CA ASN A 556 23.20 11.92 13.68
C ASN A 556 23.79 10.55 14.10
N GLU A 557 24.15 10.42 15.38
CA GLU A 557 24.60 9.17 15.98
C GLU A 557 23.56 8.06 15.76
N MET A 558 23.95 6.98 15.09
CA MET A 558 23.10 5.83 14.79
C MET A 558 23.55 4.60 15.58
N PRO A 559 22.62 3.68 15.92
CA PRO A 559 22.95 2.39 16.52
C PRO A 559 23.65 1.48 15.50
N CYS A 560 24.98 1.40 15.61
CA CYS A 560 25.85 0.56 14.79
C CYS A 560 26.42 -0.62 15.60
N GLY A 561 27.21 -1.48 14.95
CA GLY A 561 27.73 -2.70 15.52
C GLY A 561 26.65 -3.78 15.70
N ARG A 562 27.07 -4.94 16.23
CA ARG A 562 26.13 -5.97 16.66
C ARG A 562 25.40 -5.49 17.91
N LEU A 563 24.07 -5.50 17.86
CA LEU A 563 23.25 -5.23 19.03
C LEU A 563 23.25 -6.43 19.98
N THR A 564 23.42 -6.17 21.26
CA THR A 564 23.34 -7.20 22.31
C THR A 564 22.50 -6.72 23.47
N THR A 565 21.72 -7.61 24.05
CA THR A 565 20.93 -7.31 25.26
C THR A 565 21.79 -7.56 26.49
N VAL A 566 21.86 -6.57 27.39
CA VAL A 566 22.48 -6.71 28.72
C VAL A 566 21.45 -6.35 29.80
N GLU A 567 21.60 -6.92 30.98
CA GLU A 567 20.81 -6.52 32.15
C GLU A 567 21.13 -5.08 32.53
N ALA A 568 20.11 -4.33 32.96
CA ALA A 568 20.33 -2.99 33.48
C ALA A 568 21.02 -3.10 34.85
N TYR A 569 22.15 -2.41 35.01
CA TYR A 569 22.97 -2.44 36.22
C TYR A 569 22.93 -1.10 36.96
N ASP A 570 23.28 -1.12 38.25
CA ASP A 570 23.36 0.09 39.06
C ASP A 570 24.43 1.06 38.50
N GLY A 571 24.05 2.32 38.26
CA GLY A 571 24.92 3.31 37.62
C GLY A 571 24.80 3.39 36.09
N ILE A 572 23.98 2.56 35.44
CA ILE A 572 23.77 2.62 33.98
C ILE A 572 23.29 4.01 33.51
N ILE A 573 22.50 4.71 34.32
CA ILE A 573 22.01 6.05 34.00
C ILE A 573 23.15 7.06 33.96
N ASP A 574 24.11 6.95 34.89
CA ASP A 574 25.28 7.83 34.95
C ASP A 574 26.24 7.52 33.80
N ASP A 575 26.40 6.25 33.46
CA ASP A 575 27.18 5.85 32.29
C ASP A 575 26.56 6.34 30.97
N ILE A 576 25.22 6.37 30.86
CA ILE A 576 24.51 6.98 29.71
C ILE A 576 24.75 8.50 29.69
N LYS A 577 24.64 9.18 30.83
CA LYS A 577 24.88 10.64 30.91
C LYS A 577 26.31 11.00 30.54
N ALA A 578 27.28 10.18 30.93
CA ALA A 578 28.70 10.33 30.68
C ALA A 578 29.17 9.75 29.32
N ASP A 579 28.24 9.34 28.44
CA ASP A 579 28.52 8.78 27.10
C ASP A 579 29.43 7.54 27.11
N LYS A 580 29.48 6.79 28.21
CA LYS A 580 30.23 5.52 28.32
C LYS A 580 29.49 4.34 27.69
N VAL A 581 28.15 4.40 27.64
CA VAL A 581 27.31 3.39 26.99
C VAL A 581 26.29 4.04 26.05
N PHE A 582 26.02 3.36 24.94
CA PHE A 582 25.13 3.85 23.89
C PHE A 582 24.19 2.74 23.43
N GLY A 583 22.97 3.12 23.04
CA GLY A 583 21.94 2.18 22.66
C GLY A 583 20.56 2.58 23.17
N PHE A 584 19.81 1.61 23.69
CA PHE A 584 18.42 1.79 24.11
C PHE A 584 18.17 1.22 25.51
N LEU A 585 17.56 2.01 26.39
CA LEU A 585 17.17 1.57 27.73
C LEU A 585 15.68 1.25 27.77
N GLU A 586 15.32 0.06 28.25
CA GLU A 586 13.95 -0.27 28.60
C GLU A 586 13.70 0.12 30.05
N CYS A 587 12.78 1.07 30.28
CA CYS A 587 12.53 1.64 31.61
C CYS A 587 11.08 2.08 31.79
N ASP A 588 10.71 2.32 33.05
CA ASP A 588 9.55 3.12 33.42
C ASP A 588 10.03 4.54 33.69
N ILE A 589 9.40 5.52 33.06
CA ILE A 589 9.76 6.93 33.16
C ILE A 589 8.50 7.78 33.34
N ARG A 590 8.60 8.86 34.12
CA ARG A 590 7.49 9.79 34.35
C ARG A 590 7.95 11.24 34.49
N ALA A 591 7.05 12.16 34.18
CA ALA A 591 7.14 13.56 34.60
C ALA A 591 6.70 13.65 36.07
N PRO A 592 7.54 14.19 36.97
CA PRO A 592 7.18 14.50 38.35
C PRO A 592 5.99 15.46 38.41
N GLU A 593 5.24 15.45 39.53
CA GLU A 593 4.01 16.26 39.67
C GLU A 593 4.28 17.75 39.44
N HIS A 594 5.37 18.28 40.01
CA HIS A 594 5.75 19.69 39.87
C HIS A 594 6.13 20.09 38.43
N LEU A 595 6.47 19.13 37.56
CA LEU A 595 6.78 19.37 36.14
C LEU A 595 5.59 19.14 35.20
N LYS A 596 4.43 18.66 35.69
CA LYS A 596 3.27 18.47 34.82
C LYS A 596 2.78 19.78 34.20
N GLN A 597 2.81 20.87 34.95
CA GLN A 597 2.48 22.20 34.42
C GLN A 597 3.50 22.64 33.36
N TYR A 598 4.80 22.37 33.58
CA TYR A 598 5.85 22.63 32.60
C TYR A 598 5.58 21.85 31.30
N PHE A 599 5.26 20.56 31.39
CA PHE A 599 4.94 19.72 30.23
C PHE A 599 3.49 19.80 29.73
N GLY A 600 2.71 20.76 30.25
CA GLY A 600 1.26 20.81 30.13
C GLY A 600 0.72 20.96 28.71
N GLU A 601 1.40 21.75 27.87
CA GLU A 601 1.00 21.98 26.48
C GLU A 601 1.46 20.85 25.57
N MET A 602 2.73 20.43 25.65
CA MET A 602 3.30 19.37 24.83
C MET A 602 3.93 18.27 25.69
N THR A 603 3.14 17.28 26.08
CA THR A 603 3.66 16.14 26.84
C THR A 603 4.83 15.45 26.14
N PRO A 604 5.93 15.12 26.85
CA PRO A 604 7.19 14.77 26.20
C PRO A 604 7.24 13.32 25.69
N ILE A 605 6.49 12.39 26.28
CA ILE A 605 6.55 10.96 25.93
C ILE A 605 5.50 10.62 24.87
N PHE A 606 5.94 10.26 23.66
CA PHE A 606 5.06 9.82 22.59
C PHE A 606 4.98 8.29 22.51
N LYS A 607 3.81 7.71 22.78
CA LYS A 607 3.60 6.25 22.78
C LYS A 607 2.30 5.83 22.09
N ASN A 608 2.29 4.60 21.56
CA ASN A 608 1.10 4.01 20.95
C ASN A 608 0.29 3.23 22.00
N VAL A 609 -0.93 3.67 22.28
CA VAL A 609 -1.84 3.03 23.24
C VAL A 609 -3.14 2.63 22.55
N LEU A 610 -3.75 1.55 23.01
CA LEU A 610 -5.12 1.21 22.60
C LEU A 610 -6.09 2.16 23.31
N ILE A 611 -6.74 3.03 22.54
CA ILE A 611 -7.77 3.93 23.06
C ILE A 611 -9.13 3.25 22.87
N ASP A 612 -9.73 2.82 23.98
CA ASP A 612 -11.09 2.31 24.00
C ASP A 612 -12.08 3.48 24.12
N CYS A 613 -12.71 3.81 23.01
CA CYS A 613 -13.69 4.90 22.95
C CYS A 613 -15.04 4.54 23.62
N THR A 614 -15.18 3.32 24.15
CA THR A 614 -16.34 2.87 24.92
C THR A 614 -16.09 2.93 26.43
N ASN A 615 -14.93 3.43 26.86
CA ASN A 615 -14.60 3.62 28.25
C ASN A 615 -14.54 5.12 28.59
N GLU A 616 -15.49 5.60 29.38
CA GLU A 616 -15.58 7.00 29.80
C GLU A 616 -14.29 7.50 30.48
N SER A 617 -13.63 6.65 31.28
CA SER A 617 -12.40 7.03 31.98
C SER A 617 -11.20 7.27 31.04
N VAL A 618 -11.26 6.78 29.79
CA VAL A 618 -10.17 6.89 28.81
C VAL A 618 -10.31 8.15 27.94
N ILE A 619 -11.52 8.46 27.48
CA ILE A 619 -11.77 9.59 26.54
C ILE A 619 -12.46 10.78 27.20
N GLY A 620 -12.85 10.65 28.47
CA GLY A 620 -13.61 11.63 29.22
C GLY A 620 -15.10 11.65 28.83
N LYS A 621 -15.92 12.14 29.76
CA LYS A 621 -17.38 12.19 29.65
C LYS A 621 -17.90 12.77 28.34
N HIS A 622 -17.42 13.95 27.96
CA HIS A 622 -17.88 14.62 26.74
C HIS A 622 -17.68 13.77 25.47
N MET A 623 -16.49 13.19 25.30
CA MET A 623 -16.21 12.37 24.12
C MET A 623 -16.93 11.02 24.17
N PHE A 624 -17.12 10.48 25.38
CA PHE A 624 -17.91 9.28 25.60
C PHE A 624 -19.37 9.49 25.22
N ASP A 625 -20.01 10.54 25.72
CA ASP A 625 -21.39 10.92 25.37
C ASP A 625 -21.52 11.18 23.86
N HIS A 626 -20.53 11.88 23.26
CA HIS A 626 -20.49 12.09 21.82
C HIS A 626 -20.39 10.77 21.05
N ASN A 627 -19.58 9.82 21.52
CA ASN A 627 -19.45 8.52 20.88
C ASN A 627 -20.77 7.72 21.01
N GLU A 628 -21.36 7.65 22.21
CA GLU A 628 -22.63 6.97 22.47
C GLU A 628 -23.77 7.51 21.61
N ALA A 629 -23.84 8.83 21.42
CA ALA A 629 -24.83 9.48 20.56
C ALA A 629 -24.76 9.01 19.08
N ARG A 630 -23.62 8.48 18.61
CA ARG A 630 -23.44 7.97 17.23
C ARG A 630 -24.04 6.57 17.03
N LYS A 631 -24.52 5.90 18.08
CA LYS A 631 -25.19 4.58 18.03
C LYS A 631 -24.44 3.53 17.20
N GLN A 632 -24.91 3.23 15.98
CA GLN A 632 -24.32 2.24 15.07
C GLN A 632 -22.99 2.71 14.45
N SER A 633 -22.72 4.02 14.48
CA SER A 633 -21.49 4.65 13.97
C SER A 633 -20.49 5.02 15.09
N ARG A 634 -20.54 4.29 16.20
CA ARG A 634 -19.60 4.41 17.31
C ARG A 634 -18.17 4.14 16.87
N ALA A 635 -17.24 4.96 17.32
CA ALA A 635 -15.81 4.73 17.19
C ALA A 635 -15.43 3.46 17.96
N LYS A 636 -14.73 2.55 17.28
CA LYS A 636 -14.23 1.30 17.86
C LYS A 636 -12.87 1.51 18.52
N PRO A 637 -12.48 0.64 19.48
CA PRO A 637 -11.14 0.65 20.04
C PRO A 637 -10.07 0.63 18.96
N ALA A 638 -9.11 1.54 19.04
CA ALA A 638 -8.06 1.68 18.04
C ALA A 638 -6.73 2.07 18.69
N ARG A 639 -5.62 1.56 18.16
CA ARG A 639 -4.28 2.03 18.56
C ARG A 639 -4.07 3.45 18.03
N LYS A 640 -3.71 4.36 18.93
CA LYS A 640 -3.44 5.77 18.64
C LYS A 640 -2.10 6.17 19.24
N LEU A 641 -1.39 7.04 18.53
CA LEU A 641 -0.22 7.73 19.06
C LEU A 641 -0.71 8.89 19.93
N ILE A 642 -0.25 8.94 21.17
CA ILE A 642 -0.58 9.99 22.13
C ILE A 642 0.69 10.59 22.72
N GLY A 643 0.60 11.83 23.19
CA GLY A 643 1.53 12.37 24.17
C GLY A 643 1.14 11.91 25.58
N SER A 644 2.13 11.73 26.46
CA SER A 644 1.97 11.15 27.79
C SER A 644 2.96 11.76 28.78
N TYR A 645 2.56 11.83 30.06
CA TYR A 645 3.46 12.17 31.16
C TYR A 645 4.29 10.99 31.64
N PHE A 646 3.93 9.76 31.25
CA PHE A 646 4.62 8.55 31.70
C PHE A 646 4.71 7.49 30.61
N GLY A 647 5.69 6.61 30.72
CA GLY A 647 5.87 5.42 29.89
C GLY A 647 6.26 4.25 30.77
N GLU A 648 5.64 3.10 30.55
CA GLU A 648 5.93 1.86 31.27
C GLU A 648 6.54 0.86 30.28
N LYS A 649 7.64 0.21 30.68
CA LYS A 649 8.43 -0.71 29.85
C LYS A 649 8.68 -0.13 28.45
N ILE A 650 8.94 1.17 28.39
CA ILE A 650 9.19 1.89 27.15
C ILE A 650 10.68 1.80 26.80
N LEU A 651 10.96 1.57 25.53
CA LEU A 651 12.33 1.49 25.02
C LEU A 651 12.77 2.86 24.51
N ILE A 652 13.69 3.51 25.21
CA ILE A 652 14.12 4.88 24.94
C ILE A 652 15.57 4.89 24.44
N TYR A 653 15.79 5.58 23.34
CA TYR A 653 17.09 5.77 22.73
C TYR A 653 17.91 6.77 23.55
N THR A 654 19.19 6.46 23.74
CA THR A 654 20.09 7.20 24.65
C THR A 654 20.10 8.73 24.46
N PRO A 655 20.17 9.32 23.24
CA PRO A 655 20.05 10.77 23.05
C PRO A 655 18.74 11.37 23.58
N LEU A 656 17.60 10.71 23.34
CA LEU A 656 16.29 11.17 23.83
C LEU A 656 16.20 11.02 25.35
N LEU A 657 16.75 9.93 25.91
CA LEU A 657 16.78 9.71 27.35
C LEU A 657 17.61 10.78 28.07
N LYS A 658 18.79 11.14 27.54
CA LYS A 658 19.62 12.22 28.09
C LYS A 658 18.86 13.53 28.17
N TRP A 659 18.10 13.87 27.12
CA TRP A 659 17.26 15.06 27.11
C TRP A 659 16.12 14.99 28.14
N TYR A 660 15.47 13.82 28.31
CA TYR A 660 14.47 13.65 29.37
C TYR A 660 15.06 13.87 30.76
N LEU A 661 16.25 13.31 31.02
CA LEU A 661 16.93 13.44 32.31
C LEU A 661 17.39 14.87 32.58
N SER A 662 17.87 15.60 31.56
CA SER A 662 18.24 17.02 31.71
C SER A 662 17.04 17.92 31.99
N HIS A 663 15.83 17.47 31.64
CA HIS A 663 14.57 18.16 31.91
C HIS A 663 13.84 17.65 33.16
N GLY A 664 14.54 16.92 34.04
CA GLY A 664 14.01 16.51 35.34
C GLY A 664 13.01 15.36 35.28
N MET A 665 12.92 14.60 34.17
CA MET A 665 12.12 13.39 34.15
C MET A 665 12.74 12.30 35.02
N GLU A 666 11.88 11.54 35.72
CA GLU A 666 12.29 10.51 36.66
C GLU A 666 12.16 9.12 36.04
N ILE A 667 13.24 8.34 36.08
CA ILE A 667 13.19 6.90 35.82
C ILE A 667 12.84 6.22 37.14
N THR A 668 11.71 5.50 37.18
CA THR A 668 11.27 4.79 38.38
C THR A 668 11.73 3.35 38.41
N LYS A 669 12.05 2.77 37.24
CA LYS A 669 12.50 1.38 37.12
C LYS A 669 13.25 1.14 35.81
N THR A 670 14.29 0.33 35.85
CA THR A 670 15.04 -0.15 34.67
C THR A 670 14.87 -1.66 34.50
N TYR A 671 14.90 -2.13 33.25
CA TYR A 671 14.69 -3.55 32.92
C TYR A 671 15.89 -4.15 32.20
N CYS A 672 16.20 -3.67 31.00
CA CYS A 672 17.37 -4.09 30.25
C CYS A 672 17.90 -2.97 29.36
N PHE A 673 19.11 -3.16 28.85
CA PHE A 673 19.75 -2.25 27.93
C PHE A 673 20.15 -2.97 26.65
N VAL A 674 19.75 -2.43 25.51
CA VAL A 674 20.20 -2.89 24.20
C VAL A 674 21.42 -2.07 23.83
N LYS A 675 22.61 -2.66 23.97
CA LYS A 675 23.90 -2.02 23.68
C LYS A 675 24.13 -1.92 22.18
N ALA A 676 24.65 -0.78 21.74
CA ALA A 676 25.08 -0.51 20.38
C ALA A 676 26.40 0.28 20.38
N SER A 677 27.06 0.33 19.23
CA SER A 677 28.14 1.29 18.95
C SER A 677 27.56 2.59 18.41
N SER A 678 28.11 3.72 18.84
CA SER A 678 27.69 5.06 18.39
C SER A 678 28.50 5.48 17.17
N HIS A 679 27.85 5.72 16.03
CA HIS A 679 28.52 6.29 14.87
C HIS A 679 27.57 7.07 13.94
N LYS A 680 28.05 8.13 13.31
CA LYS A 680 27.34 8.89 12.25
C LYS A 680 27.44 8.20 10.89
N ALA A 681 27.01 6.94 10.80
CA ALA A 681 27.21 6.08 9.63
C ALA A 681 26.59 6.63 8.32
N PHE A 682 25.55 7.47 8.41
CA PHE A 682 24.84 8.03 7.26
C PHE A 682 24.98 9.56 7.10
N ALA A 683 25.87 10.21 7.86
CA ALA A 683 26.16 11.64 7.66
C ALA A 683 26.61 11.97 6.20
N PRO A 684 27.47 11.17 5.55
CA PRO A 684 27.82 11.41 4.14
C PRO A 684 26.63 11.32 3.19
N PHE A 685 25.63 10.48 3.51
CA PHE A 685 24.40 10.39 2.71
C PHE A 685 23.50 11.62 2.91
N MET A 686 23.34 12.10 4.14
CA MET A 686 22.65 13.37 4.44
C MET A 686 23.28 14.54 3.69
N GLU A 687 24.62 14.62 3.70
CA GLU A 687 25.38 15.68 3.01
C GLU A 687 25.20 15.58 1.49
N ALA A 688 25.31 14.38 0.91
CA ALA A 688 25.11 14.17 -0.52
C ALA A 688 23.72 14.61 -0.99
N VAL A 689 22.67 14.29 -0.24
CA VAL A 689 21.29 14.74 -0.54
C VAL A 689 21.18 16.26 -0.43
N SER A 690 21.72 16.84 0.64
CA SER A 690 21.62 18.30 0.88
C SER A 690 22.40 19.09 -0.17
N ASN A 691 23.59 18.64 -0.55
CA ASN A 691 24.43 19.28 -1.56
C ASN A 691 23.80 19.19 -2.95
N ALA A 692 23.26 18.03 -3.35
CA ALA A 692 22.55 17.90 -4.62
C ALA A 692 21.35 18.86 -4.70
N ARG A 693 20.63 19.08 -3.59
CA ARG A 693 19.53 20.05 -3.53
C ARG A 693 20.01 21.49 -3.65
N ARG A 694 21.10 21.85 -2.96
CA ARG A 694 21.74 23.18 -3.07
C ARG A 694 22.21 23.45 -4.49
N GLU A 695 22.86 22.47 -5.12
CA GLU A 695 23.30 22.57 -6.51
C GLU A 695 22.14 22.81 -7.48
N GLY A 696 21.01 22.11 -7.30
CA GLY A 696 19.81 22.32 -8.14
C GLY A 696 19.10 23.65 -7.94
N ASP A 697 19.26 24.30 -6.77
CA ASP A 697 18.75 25.66 -6.54
C ASP A 697 19.59 26.71 -7.28
N VAL A 698 20.89 26.44 -7.48
CA VAL A 698 21.82 27.33 -8.21
C VAL A 698 21.78 27.08 -9.71
N ASP A 699 21.85 25.81 -10.12
CA ASP A 699 21.88 25.37 -11.50
C ASP A 699 20.58 24.64 -11.87
N LYS A 700 19.72 25.31 -12.65
CA LYS A 700 18.45 24.76 -13.10
C LYS A 700 18.60 23.48 -13.94
N SER A 701 19.76 23.23 -14.56
CA SER A 701 20.02 21.97 -15.27
C SER A 701 20.07 20.76 -14.31
N LYS A 702 20.40 21.00 -13.03
CA LYS A 702 20.45 19.99 -11.96
C LYS A 702 19.15 19.87 -11.17
N ALA A 703 18.11 20.62 -11.53
CA ALA A 703 16.82 20.60 -10.81
C ALA A 703 16.21 19.19 -10.73
N MET A 704 16.32 18.39 -11.80
CA MET A 704 15.85 16.99 -11.79
C MET A 704 16.62 16.11 -10.81
N ILE A 705 17.94 16.30 -10.71
CA ILE A 705 18.80 15.56 -9.77
C ILE A 705 18.45 15.97 -8.33
N ALA A 706 18.23 17.27 -8.08
CA ALA A 706 17.83 17.79 -6.77
C ALA A 706 16.48 17.21 -6.31
N GLU A 707 15.46 17.20 -7.17
CA GLU A 707 14.17 16.60 -6.84
C GLU A 707 14.30 15.08 -6.64
N MET A 708 15.08 14.37 -7.45
CA MET A 708 15.34 12.95 -7.21
C MET A 708 16.05 12.70 -5.88
N MET A 709 17.10 13.45 -5.54
CA MET A 709 17.84 13.27 -4.29
C MET A 709 16.97 13.59 -3.06
N LYS A 710 16.05 14.56 -3.17
CA LYS A 710 15.03 14.81 -2.16
C LYS A 710 14.11 13.59 -1.96
N LEU A 711 13.65 12.98 -3.06
CA LEU A 711 12.84 11.76 -3.02
C LEU A 711 13.60 10.58 -2.39
N VAL A 712 14.87 10.41 -2.76
CA VAL A 712 15.77 9.38 -2.22
C VAL A 712 16.00 9.59 -0.73
N GLY A 713 16.34 10.81 -0.31
CA GLY A 713 16.54 11.16 1.10
C GLY A 713 15.32 10.87 1.97
N ASN A 714 14.13 11.24 1.51
CA ASN A 714 12.87 11.02 2.25
C ASN A 714 12.44 9.55 2.30
N SER A 715 12.87 8.72 1.34
CA SER A 715 12.41 7.34 1.19
C SER A 715 13.40 6.29 1.73
N ALA A 716 14.66 6.67 1.97
CA ALA A 716 15.76 5.74 2.25
C ALA A 716 15.54 4.83 3.48
N PHE A 717 15.05 5.39 4.59
CA PHE A 717 14.88 4.64 5.84
C PHE A 717 13.54 3.88 5.94
N GLY A 718 12.60 4.12 5.01
CA GLY A 718 11.26 3.53 5.06
C GLY A 718 11.27 2.00 5.01
N ARG A 719 12.32 1.40 4.43
CA ARG A 719 12.54 -0.05 4.38
C ARG A 719 12.99 -0.64 5.71
N SER A 720 13.81 0.09 6.48
CA SER A 720 14.37 -0.36 7.76
C SER A 720 13.26 -0.68 8.78
N GLY A 721 12.16 0.07 8.76
CA GLY A 721 11.02 -0.07 9.68
C GLY A 721 9.79 -0.74 9.04
N MET A 722 9.94 -1.30 7.85
CA MET A 722 8.85 -1.89 7.09
C MET A 722 8.31 -3.13 7.81
N ASP A 723 6.99 -3.14 8.06
CA ASP A 723 6.30 -4.30 8.62
C ASP A 723 6.18 -5.40 7.54
N MET A 724 7.10 -6.36 7.59
CA MET A 724 7.12 -7.51 6.69
C MET A 724 5.86 -8.36 6.82
N SER A 725 5.12 -8.30 7.94
CA SER A 725 3.88 -9.07 8.11
C SER A 725 2.75 -8.66 7.17
N LYS A 726 2.82 -7.43 6.63
CA LYS A 726 1.86 -6.89 5.64
C LYS A 726 2.21 -7.28 4.19
N HIS A 727 3.38 -7.86 3.97
CA HIS A 727 3.87 -8.28 2.66
C HIS A 727 3.67 -9.79 2.49
N LYS A 728 3.16 -10.19 1.33
CA LYS A 728 2.96 -11.60 0.99
C LYS A 728 3.63 -11.89 -0.33
N GLU A 729 4.49 -12.91 -0.34
CA GLU A 729 4.92 -13.59 -1.57
C GLU A 729 3.94 -14.74 -1.84
N LEU A 730 3.24 -14.68 -2.96
CA LEU A 730 2.43 -15.81 -3.46
C LEU A 730 3.21 -16.49 -4.57
N ASN A 731 3.24 -17.83 -4.53
CA ASN A 731 3.58 -18.64 -5.69
C ASN A 731 2.27 -19.25 -6.22
N ASP A 732 2.07 -19.16 -7.53
CA ASP A 732 1.05 -19.84 -8.36
C ASP A 732 -0.16 -18.98 -8.81
N ALA A 733 -0.59 -19.20 -10.07
CA ALA A 733 -1.77 -18.59 -10.69
C ALA A 733 -2.97 -19.53 -10.57
N CYS A 734 -4.14 -18.93 -10.33
CA CYS A 734 -5.44 -19.57 -10.09
C CYS A 734 -5.62 -20.08 -8.65
N GLU A 735 -6.53 -19.40 -7.94
CA GLU A 735 -7.00 -19.66 -6.58
C GLU A 735 -6.15 -19.14 -5.41
N ILE A 736 -6.70 -18.18 -4.67
CA ILE A 736 -6.11 -17.59 -3.47
C ILE A 736 -6.19 -18.64 -2.35
N THR A 737 -5.17 -19.49 -2.20
CA THR A 737 -5.03 -20.33 -1.00
C THR A 737 -4.19 -19.63 0.05
N MET A 738 -4.65 -19.64 1.31
CA MET A 738 -3.95 -19.04 2.44
C MET A 738 -2.68 -19.84 2.80
N LYS A 739 -1.55 -19.57 2.15
CA LYS A 739 -0.22 -20.02 2.62
C LYS A 739 0.12 -19.35 3.96
N LYS A 740 0.78 -20.08 4.87
CA LYS A 740 1.35 -19.51 6.11
C LYS A 740 2.40 -18.46 5.77
N ARG A 741 2.43 -17.33 6.49
CA ARG A 741 3.36 -16.23 6.18
C ARG A 741 4.75 -16.58 6.68
N ARG A 742 5.74 -16.65 5.79
CA ARG A 742 7.16 -16.68 6.19
C ARG A 742 7.69 -15.25 6.26
N LEU A 743 8.15 -14.82 7.42
CA LEU A 743 8.66 -13.47 7.67
C LEU A 743 10.14 -13.56 7.96
N ASN A 744 10.96 -13.03 7.07
CA ASN A 744 12.41 -12.97 7.26
C ASN A 744 12.77 -11.60 7.84
N ASN A 745 13.03 -11.55 9.15
CA ASN A 745 13.30 -10.33 9.91
C ASN A 745 14.78 -9.93 9.76
N LYS A 746 15.18 -9.56 8.54
CA LYS A 746 16.53 -9.06 8.24
C LYS A 746 16.65 -7.54 8.32
N ASN A 747 15.53 -6.82 8.29
CA ASN A 747 15.55 -5.36 8.23
C ASN A 747 16.07 -4.77 9.57
N PRO A 748 16.92 -3.73 9.51
CA PRO A 748 17.51 -3.10 10.69
C PRO A 748 16.51 -2.17 11.38
N ILE A 749 15.49 -2.75 12.03
CA ILE A 749 14.39 -2.01 12.68
C ILE A 749 14.84 -0.98 13.73
N HIS A 750 15.97 -1.23 14.38
CA HIS A 750 16.58 -0.34 15.36
C HIS A 750 16.96 1.03 14.76
N LEU A 751 17.34 1.09 13.48
CA LEU A 751 17.55 2.36 12.79
C LEU A 751 16.28 3.19 12.73
N SER A 752 15.15 2.60 12.36
CA SER A 752 13.89 3.34 12.28
C SER A 752 13.45 3.90 13.61
N ILE A 753 13.66 3.17 14.71
CA ILE A 753 13.31 3.65 16.04
C ILE A 753 14.23 4.79 16.47
N ALA A 754 15.54 4.68 16.24
CA ALA A 754 16.47 5.78 16.48
C ALA A 754 16.07 7.03 15.69
N ILE A 755 15.77 6.90 14.39
CA ILE A 755 15.34 8.00 13.52
C ILE A 755 14.05 8.66 14.04
N TYR A 756 13.02 7.87 14.38
CA TYR A 756 11.78 8.44 14.90
C TYR A 756 11.95 9.11 16.26
N GLN A 757 12.79 8.56 17.15
CA GLN A 757 13.04 9.15 18.46
C GLN A 757 13.89 10.42 18.37
N LEU A 758 14.89 10.46 17.49
CA LEU A 758 15.64 11.68 17.20
C LEU A 758 14.76 12.76 16.55
N ALA A 759 13.88 12.38 15.61
CA ALA A 759 12.93 13.33 15.01
C ALA A 759 12.02 13.97 16.08
N LYS A 760 11.49 13.15 17.00
CA LYS A 760 10.71 13.66 18.16
C LYS A 760 11.56 14.52 19.09
N LEU A 761 12.79 14.11 19.37
CA LEU A 761 13.74 14.89 20.17
C LEU A 761 13.91 16.29 19.57
N ARG A 762 14.11 16.41 18.25
CA ARG A 762 14.28 17.72 17.61
C ARG A 762 13.05 18.61 17.74
N MET A 763 11.85 18.04 17.65
CA MET A 763 10.61 18.79 17.85
C MET A 763 10.40 19.19 19.32
N LEU A 764 10.79 18.31 20.26
CA LEU A 764 10.78 18.62 21.70
C LEU A 764 11.78 19.73 22.03
N GLN A 765 12.99 19.65 21.48
CA GLN A 765 14.02 20.68 21.59
C GLN A 765 13.53 22.01 21.01
N TYR A 766 12.88 22.00 19.84
CA TYR A 766 12.32 23.23 19.28
C TYR A 766 11.26 23.86 20.18
N TYR A 767 10.35 23.05 20.72
CA TYR A 767 9.33 23.55 21.62
C TYR A 767 9.92 24.05 22.96
N TYR A 768 10.69 23.21 23.65
CA TYR A 768 11.13 23.47 25.03
C TYR A 768 12.39 24.32 25.12
N ASP A 769 13.38 24.04 24.27
CA ASP A 769 14.73 24.62 24.35
C ASP A 769 14.86 25.87 23.45
N CYS A 770 13.87 26.11 22.57
CA CYS A 770 13.79 27.34 21.76
C CYS A 770 12.55 28.17 22.12
N ILE A 771 11.34 27.74 21.73
CA ILE A 771 10.14 28.57 21.88
C ILE A 771 9.84 28.86 23.36
N ASN A 772 9.72 27.84 24.19
CA ASN A 772 9.42 28.01 25.61
C ASN A 772 10.58 28.67 26.40
N PHE A 773 11.82 28.46 25.96
CA PHE A 773 13.00 29.07 26.57
C PHE A 773 13.01 30.58 26.35
N TYR A 774 12.87 31.04 25.11
CA TYR A 774 13.01 32.46 24.75
C TYR A 774 11.74 33.30 24.92
N PHE A 775 10.55 32.68 24.94
CA PHE A 775 9.27 33.40 25.00
C PHE A 775 8.55 33.16 26.33
N ASP A 776 7.83 34.16 26.82
CA ASP A 776 6.87 33.95 27.90
C ASP A 776 5.68 33.13 27.38
N ARG A 777 5.18 32.17 28.17
CA ARG A 777 4.07 31.30 27.76
C ARG A 777 2.77 32.06 27.50
N SER A 778 2.60 33.27 28.03
CA SER A 778 1.47 34.14 27.71
C SER A 778 1.56 34.75 26.32
N ASP A 779 2.75 34.80 25.72
CA ASP A 779 3.00 35.43 24.42
C ASP A 779 2.92 34.47 23.23
N PHE A 780 2.78 33.17 23.48
CA PHE A 780 2.57 32.19 22.43
C PHE A 780 1.58 31.08 22.83
N GLN A 781 1.00 30.43 21.83
CA GLN A 781 0.18 29.24 22.02
C GLN A 781 0.25 28.33 20.80
N TYR A 782 0.60 27.06 21.02
CA TYR A 782 0.68 26.06 19.96
C TYR A 782 -0.72 25.77 19.41
N GLN A 783 -0.86 25.70 18.10
CA GLN A 783 -2.11 25.35 17.43
C GLN A 783 -2.10 23.88 17.01
N GLU A 784 -1.10 23.50 16.21
CA GLU A 784 -0.97 22.14 15.67
C GLU A 784 0.50 21.79 15.46
N MET A 785 0.79 20.50 15.50
CA MET A 785 2.05 19.92 15.05
C MET A 785 1.73 18.73 14.15
N ASP A 786 2.35 18.64 12.97
CA ASP A 786 2.37 17.43 12.15
C ASP A 786 3.79 17.05 11.81
N THR A 787 4.34 16.07 12.54
CA THR A 787 5.65 15.46 12.35
C THR A 787 6.84 16.42 12.48
N ASP A 788 7.09 17.24 11.46
CA ASP A 788 8.18 18.21 11.30
C ASP A 788 7.71 19.66 11.28
N SER A 789 6.39 19.87 11.27
CA SER A 789 5.78 21.20 11.29
C SER A 789 5.25 21.60 12.68
N ALA A 790 5.35 22.88 13.02
CA ALA A 790 4.89 23.48 14.28
C ALA A 790 4.18 24.80 14.00
N TYR A 791 2.88 24.87 14.29
CA TYR A 791 2.04 26.04 14.07
C TYR A 791 1.77 26.75 15.40
N ILE A 792 2.11 28.04 15.46
CA ILE A 792 2.14 28.81 16.71
C ILE A 792 1.42 30.15 16.50
N ALA A 793 0.52 30.48 17.42
CA ALA A 793 -0.08 31.80 17.52
C ALA A 793 0.70 32.66 18.53
N PHE A 794 0.97 33.91 18.18
CA PHE A 794 1.74 34.86 19.00
C PHE A 794 0.92 36.10 19.36
N SER A 795 1.24 36.71 20.50
CA SER A 795 0.64 37.97 20.99
C SER A 795 1.24 39.24 20.34
N CYS A 796 2.24 39.10 19.48
CA CYS A 796 2.99 40.20 18.85
C CYS A 796 3.16 40.00 17.35
N GLU A 797 3.39 41.11 16.64
CA GLU A 797 3.55 41.16 15.18
C GLU A 797 4.92 40.64 14.73
N ASN A 798 5.99 40.91 15.51
CA ASN A 798 7.34 40.42 15.25
C ASN A 798 7.86 39.59 16.44
N PRO A 799 7.46 38.31 16.58
CA PRO A 799 7.77 37.51 17.77
C PRO A 799 9.24 37.51 18.18
N PHE A 800 10.15 37.28 17.23
CA PHE A 800 11.59 37.17 17.49
C PHE A 800 12.30 38.53 17.69
N GLN A 801 11.56 39.63 17.68
CA GLN A 801 12.07 40.97 17.99
C GLN A 801 11.39 41.53 19.26
N ASP A 802 10.07 41.40 19.34
CA ASP A 802 9.25 42.09 20.33
C ASP A 802 9.00 41.23 21.58
N CYS A 803 8.86 39.91 21.42
CA CYS A 803 8.40 39.00 22.47
C CYS A 803 9.50 38.13 23.12
N ILE A 804 10.76 38.28 22.70
CA ILE A 804 11.88 37.62 23.36
C ILE A 804 12.06 38.21 24.76
N LYS A 805 12.12 37.33 25.77
CA LYS A 805 12.40 37.69 27.17
C LYS A 805 13.59 38.65 27.25
N PRO A 806 13.45 39.84 27.86
CA PRO A 806 14.49 40.87 27.84
C PRO A 806 15.89 40.38 28.22
N GLU A 807 15.97 39.54 29.25
CA GLU A 807 17.20 38.96 29.79
C GLU A 807 17.86 37.92 28.86
N LEU A 808 17.12 37.36 27.89
CA LEU A 808 17.64 36.36 26.95
C LEU A 808 17.94 36.93 25.56
N ARG A 809 17.73 38.23 25.31
CA ARG A 809 17.92 38.83 23.97
C ARG A 809 19.35 38.70 23.45
N ALA A 810 20.35 38.89 24.32
CA ALA A 810 21.77 38.73 23.95
C ALA A 810 22.07 37.27 23.60
N HIS A 811 21.65 36.34 24.45
CA HIS A 811 21.78 34.90 24.22
C HIS A 811 21.08 34.47 22.92
N PHE A 812 19.86 34.94 22.67
CA PHE A 812 19.13 34.65 21.44
C PHE A 812 19.90 35.12 20.20
N LYS A 813 20.50 36.32 20.24
CA LYS A 813 21.27 36.85 19.11
C LYS A 813 22.47 35.98 18.76
N GLU A 814 23.12 35.39 19.76
CA GLU A 814 24.27 34.50 19.59
C GLU A 814 23.86 33.09 19.10
N HIS A 815 22.74 32.56 19.61
CA HIS A 815 22.31 31.18 19.41
C HIS A 815 21.14 30.98 18.42
N LYS A 816 20.57 32.03 17.83
CA LYS A 816 19.41 31.88 16.92
C LYS A 816 19.69 30.98 15.72
N TYR A 817 20.94 30.91 15.26
CA TYR A 817 21.33 30.09 14.10
C TYR A 817 21.50 28.60 14.41
N ASP A 818 21.39 28.20 15.68
CA ASP A 818 21.26 26.78 16.08
C ASP A 818 19.87 26.22 15.70
N TRP A 819 18.91 27.13 15.47
CA TRP A 819 17.51 26.82 15.20
C TRP A 819 17.07 27.26 13.80
N PHE A 820 17.49 28.45 13.36
CA PHE A 820 17.02 29.09 12.13
C PHE A 820 18.14 29.30 11.12
N SER A 821 17.76 29.54 9.86
CA SER A 821 18.74 29.85 8.81
C SER A 821 19.46 31.16 9.08
N ARG A 822 20.76 31.23 8.73
CA ARG A 822 21.53 32.48 8.83
C ARG A 822 20.97 33.54 7.90
N ASP A 823 20.67 34.71 8.45
CA ASP A 823 19.94 35.80 7.78
C ASP A 823 20.81 37.03 7.46
N TYR A 824 22.11 37.01 7.80
CA TYR A 824 23.03 38.12 7.54
C TYR A 824 23.56 38.16 6.10
N ASN A 825 23.40 37.09 5.32
CA ASN A 825 23.81 36.99 3.92
C ASN A 825 22.85 36.08 3.16
N THR A 826 22.31 36.55 2.03
CA THR A 826 21.39 35.80 1.17
C THR A 826 21.97 34.47 0.66
N GLU A 827 23.27 34.38 0.37
CA GLU A 827 23.91 33.13 -0.06
C GLU A 827 23.96 32.09 1.06
N VAL A 828 24.31 32.55 2.27
CA VAL A 828 24.35 31.70 3.46
C VAL A 828 22.93 31.26 3.85
N ALA A 829 21.94 32.16 3.75
CA ALA A 829 20.54 31.86 3.96
C ALA A 829 20.04 30.77 3.01
N LYS A 830 20.40 30.84 1.72
CA LYS A 830 20.06 29.80 0.72
C LYS A 830 20.71 28.46 1.06
N PHE A 831 21.96 28.46 1.50
CA PHE A 831 22.65 27.26 1.93
C PHE A 831 21.96 26.60 3.14
N ASP A 832 21.62 27.41 4.15
CA ASP A 832 20.98 26.97 5.39
C ASP A 832 19.53 26.54 5.21
N HIS A 833 18.81 27.13 4.24
CA HIS A 833 17.49 26.68 3.83
C HIS A 833 17.44 25.21 3.40
N ARG A 834 18.60 24.65 3.01
CA ARG A 834 18.79 23.23 2.68
C ARG A 834 19.56 22.46 3.74
N THR A 835 20.03 23.08 4.82
CA THR A 835 20.66 22.41 5.96
C THR A 835 19.63 21.62 6.76
N PRO A 836 19.77 20.30 6.90
CA PRO A 836 18.80 19.48 7.61
C PRO A 836 18.68 19.87 9.10
N GLY A 837 17.45 19.88 9.63
CA GLY A 837 17.14 20.09 11.04
C GLY A 837 17.00 21.55 11.48
N LEU A 838 17.30 22.52 10.61
CA LEU A 838 16.94 23.93 10.84
C LEU A 838 15.47 24.16 10.54
N PHE A 839 14.86 25.06 11.30
CA PHE A 839 13.48 25.50 11.14
C PHE A 839 13.41 26.70 10.20
N LYS A 840 12.38 26.73 9.38
CA LYS A 840 12.08 27.82 8.44
C LYS A 840 10.59 28.12 8.47
N ASP A 841 10.24 29.35 8.15
CA ASP A 841 8.86 29.77 7.96
C ASP A 841 8.28 29.01 6.76
N GLU A 842 7.28 28.17 7.01
CA GLU A 842 6.50 27.49 5.96
C GLU A 842 5.30 28.34 5.56
N TRP A 843 4.68 29.00 6.55
CA TRP A 843 3.44 29.72 6.37
C TRP A 843 3.28 30.79 7.46
N SER A 844 2.67 31.93 7.13
CA SER A 844 2.22 32.91 8.11
C SER A 844 0.99 33.63 7.59
N ASP A 845 -0.04 33.78 8.42
CA ASP A 845 -1.29 34.43 8.05
C ASP A 845 -2.09 34.90 9.29
N ASP A 846 -3.26 35.48 9.04
CA ASP A 846 -4.13 36.08 10.03
C ASP A 846 -5.06 35.08 10.72
N ALA A 847 -5.36 33.91 10.15
CA ALA A 847 -6.25 32.94 10.79
C ALA A 847 -5.96 31.48 10.42
N MET A 848 -6.16 30.60 11.40
CA MET A 848 -5.96 29.16 11.30
C MET A 848 -7.09 28.41 12.01
N VAL A 849 -7.62 27.37 11.36
CA VAL A 849 -8.63 26.46 11.92
C VAL A 849 -8.15 25.01 11.77
N SER A 850 -8.01 24.29 12.89
CA SER A 850 -7.64 22.87 12.92
C SER A 850 -8.85 21.99 13.24
N LEU A 851 -9.36 21.27 12.24
CA LEU A 851 -10.55 20.42 12.39
C LEU A 851 -10.22 19.03 12.97
N SER A 852 -9.18 18.40 12.44
CA SER A 852 -8.65 17.11 12.91
C SER A 852 -7.20 17.00 12.47
N SER A 853 -6.41 16.12 13.08
CA SER A 853 -5.00 15.93 12.71
C SER A 853 -4.87 15.84 11.19
N LYS A 854 -3.99 16.68 10.60
CA LYS A 854 -3.74 16.77 9.14
C LYS A 854 -4.86 17.43 8.32
N ASN A 855 -5.83 18.08 8.95
CA ASN A 855 -6.91 18.81 8.28
C ASN A 855 -7.01 20.22 8.86
N ILE A 856 -6.30 21.15 8.21
CA ILE A 856 -6.13 22.54 8.63
C ILE A 856 -6.64 23.47 7.53
N PHE A 857 -7.28 24.57 7.92
CA PHE A 857 -7.65 25.67 7.04
C PHE A 857 -6.88 26.94 7.45
N ALA A 858 -6.11 27.47 6.51
CA ALA A 858 -5.54 28.81 6.54
C ALA A 858 -6.47 29.75 5.77
N ILE A 859 -6.95 30.83 6.39
CA ILE A 859 -7.89 31.76 5.74
C ILE A 859 -7.11 32.97 5.20
N TYR A 860 -6.96 33.04 3.87
CA TYR A 860 -6.37 34.19 3.19
C TYR A 860 -7.27 35.43 3.30
N PRO A 861 -6.72 36.62 3.56
CA PRO A 861 -7.47 37.86 3.51
C PRO A 861 -7.64 38.31 2.05
N THR A 862 -8.56 37.68 1.32
CA THR A 862 -9.13 38.29 0.11
C THR A 862 -10.64 38.40 0.29
N ASN A 863 -11.08 39.64 0.53
CA ASN A 863 -12.48 40.09 0.59
C ASN A 863 -13.39 39.38 1.61
N LEU A 864 -13.11 39.55 2.90
CA LEU A 864 -14.14 39.41 3.93
C LEU A 864 -15.01 40.68 3.95
N THR A 865 -16.16 40.64 3.28
CA THR A 865 -17.29 41.51 3.63
C THR A 865 -17.57 41.36 5.12
N ARG A 866 -17.45 42.47 5.87
CA ARG A 866 -17.71 42.58 7.32
C ARG A 866 -18.93 41.76 7.74
N VAL A 867 -18.71 40.68 8.48
CA VAL A 867 -19.79 40.02 9.24
C VAL A 867 -20.14 40.97 10.39
N ARG A 868 -21.41 41.41 10.44
CA ARG A 868 -21.90 42.38 11.44
C ARG A 868 -21.70 41.84 12.87
N PRO A 869 -21.34 42.69 13.85
CA PRO A 869 -20.93 42.25 15.20
C PRO A 869 -22.05 41.67 16.09
N ASN A 870 -23.32 41.70 15.66
CA ASN A 870 -24.46 41.27 16.50
C ASN A 870 -25.17 40.00 15.99
N ILE A 871 -24.43 39.04 15.42
CA ILE A 871 -25.03 37.76 15.02
C ILE A 871 -24.95 36.79 16.21
N THR A 872 -26.08 36.58 16.88
CA THR A 872 -26.20 35.57 17.95
C THR A 872 -26.20 34.15 17.37
N ILE A 873 -25.81 33.15 18.16
CA ILE A 873 -25.92 31.73 17.76
C ILE A 873 -27.33 31.36 17.28
N LYS A 874 -28.37 32.03 17.80
CA LYS A 874 -29.75 31.85 17.35
C LYS A 874 -29.92 32.31 15.90
N ILE A 875 -29.41 33.50 15.55
CA ILE A 875 -29.44 34.03 14.18
C ILE A 875 -28.60 33.16 13.24
N VAL A 876 -27.42 32.68 13.68
CA VAL A 876 -26.62 31.73 12.89
C VAL A 876 -27.38 30.44 12.67
N LYS A 877 -28.02 29.89 13.70
CA LYS A 877 -28.80 28.64 13.59
C LYS A 877 -30.04 28.80 12.72
N GLU A 878 -30.74 29.93 12.82
CA GLU A 878 -31.90 30.26 11.97
C GLU A 878 -31.47 30.47 10.52
N TRP A 879 -30.41 31.23 10.29
CA TRP A 879 -29.83 31.42 8.96
C TRP A 879 -29.36 30.08 8.38
N TYR A 880 -28.59 29.29 9.13
CA TYR A 880 -28.10 27.95 8.75
C TYR A 880 -29.25 26.98 8.45
N ALA A 881 -30.33 27.02 9.24
CA ALA A 881 -31.51 26.20 9.03
C ALA A 881 -32.34 26.61 7.79
N ASN A 882 -32.24 27.87 7.37
CA ASN A 882 -32.94 28.42 6.20
C ASN A 882 -32.13 28.33 4.90
N GLN A 883 -30.88 27.87 4.94
CA GLN A 883 -30.10 27.67 3.72
C GLN A 883 -30.61 26.44 2.95
N THR A 884 -31.09 26.67 1.73
CA THR A 884 -31.59 25.63 0.82
C THR A 884 -30.58 24.51 0.62
N ASP A 885 -29.29 24.84 0.48
CA ASP A 885 -28.25 23.84 0.30
C ASP A 885 -28.04 22.96 1.53
N ILE A 886 -28.22 23.47 2.74
CA ILE A 886 -28.08 22.66 3.97
C ILE A 886 -29.31 21.76 4.16
N GLN A 887 -30.52 22.29 3.94
CA GLN A 887 -31.76 21.51 4.01
C GLN A 887 -31.71 20.29 3.09
N ARG A 888 -30.99 20.38 1.96
CA ARG A 888 -30.79 19.28 1.01
C ARG A 888 -29.96 18.11 1.55
N PHE A 889 -29.12 18.29 2.56
CA PHE A 889 -28.29 17.21 3.13
C PHE A 889 -28.76 16.74 4.52
N GLN A 890 -29.72 17.44 5.14
CA GLN A 890 -30.24 17.10 6.47
C GLN A 890 -31.13 15.83 6.46
N ASP A 891 -31.13 15.13 7.59
CA ASP A 891 -32.02 14.00 7.84
C ASP A 891 -33.47 14.44 8.02
N GLN A 892 -34.42 13.59 7.62
CA GLN A 892 -35.85 13.88 7.75
C GLN A 892 -36.21 14.05 9.24
N LYS A 893 -36.86 15.16 9.61
CA LYS A 893 -37.26 15.41 11.01
C LYS A 893 -38.37 14.47 11.53
N LYS A 894 -39.14 13.83 10.65
CA LYS A 894 -40.19 12.84 10.97
C LYS A 894 -40.16 11.69 9.96
N ARG A 895 -40.25 10.43 10.43
CA ARG A 895 -40.38 9.22 9.59
C ARG A 895 -41.82 8.71 9.62
N PHE A 896 -42.35 8.36 8.45
CA PHE A 896 -43.55 7.55 8.29
C PHE A 896 -43.12 6.11 8.02
N ASP A 897 -43.08 5.27 9.06
CA ASP A 897 -42.62 3.87 8.97
C ASP A 897 -43.75 2.89 8.57
N GLY A 898 -44.88 3.37 8.05
CA GLY A 898 -45.99 2.55 7.57
C GLY A 898 -45.68 1.88 6.24
N LEU A 899 -44.92 0.78 6.24
CA LEU A 899 -44.74 -0.06 5.04
C LEU A 899 -46.10 -0.62 4.61
N LYS A 900 -46.62 -0.15 3.47
CA LYS A 900 -47.83 -0.67 2.82
C LYS A 900 -47.78 -2.20 2.73
N LYS A 901 -48.79 -2.87 3.28
CA LYS A 901 -48.90 -4.34 3.15
C LYS A 901 -49.46 -4.68 1.77
N ILE A 902 -48.84 -5.63 1.06
CA ILE A 902 -49.36 -6.14 -0.23
C ILE A 902 -50.63 -6.94 0.04
N ALA A 903 -51.78 -6.36 -0.29
CA ALA A 903 -53.12 -6.92 -0.11
C ALA A 903 -53.98 -6.66 -1.37
N SER A 904 -55.02 -7.49 -1.58
CA SER A 904 -55.97 -7.33 -2.68
C SER A 904 -57.39 -7.59 -2.19
N HIS A 905 -58.33 -6.75 -2.63
CA HIS A 905 -59.76 -6.98 -2.39
C HIS A 905 -60.31 -8.19 -3.18
N ASN A 906 -59.56 -8.69 -4.18
CA ASN A 906 -59.96 -9.85 -4.97
C ASN A 906 -59.26 -11.12 -4.45
N PRO A 907 -60.01 -12.15 -4.00
CA PRO A 907 -59.43 -13.39 -3.48
C PRO A 907 -58.65 -14.19 -4.53
N ASN A 908 -58.85 -13.89 -5.82
CA ASN A 908 -58.20 -14.56 -6.96
C ASN A 908 -57.08 -13.71 -7.58
N SER A 909 -56.40 -12.90 -6.76
CA SER A 909 -55.18 -12.18 -7.15
C SER A 909 -53.92 -12.98 -6.88
N TRP A 910 -53.07 -13.11 -7.89
CA TRP A 910 -51.86 -13.94 -7.86
C TRP A 910 -50.62 -13.16 -8.26
N GLN A 911 -49.48 -13.55 -7.70
CA GLN A 911 -48.15 -13.13 -8.16
C GLN A 911 -47.43 -14.32 -8.77
N MET A 912 -46.64 -14.09 -9.81
CA MET A 912 -45.95 -15.15 -10.54
C MET A 912 -44.53 -14.73 -10.95
N ASP A 913 -43.62 -15.71 -10.94
CA ASP A 913 -42.20 -15.54 -11.21
C ASP A 913 -41.62 -16.82 -11.84
N LEU A 914 -40.53 -16.70 -12.61
CA LEU A 914 -39.77 -17.81 -13.18
C LEU A 914 -38.49 -18.05 -12.38
N ALA A 915 -38.57 -18.95 -11.39
CA ALA A 915 -37.43 -19.31 -10.55
C ALA A 915 -36.49 -20.34 -11.20
N PHE A 916 -35.22 -20.38 -10.75
CA PHE A 916 -34.23 -21.35 -11.23
C PHE A 916 -33.65 -22.23 -10.11
N TRP A 917 -33.51 -23.53 -10.40
CA TRP A 917 -32.77 -24.51 -9.60
C TRP A 917 -31.76 -25.25 -10.48
N GLU A 918 -30.45 -25.12 -10.20
CA GLU A 918 -29.37 -25.76 -10.98
C GLU A 918 -29.53 -25.62 -12.51
N LYS A 919 -29.87 -24.40 -12.96
CA LYS A 919 -30.16 -24.03 -14.36
C LYS A 919 -31.47 -24.58 -14.95
N ARG A 920 -32.31 -25.28 -14.18
CA ARG A 920 -33.66 -25.70 -14.60
C ARG A 920 -34.71 -24.65 -14.18
N PRO A 921 -35.58 -24.20 -15.12
CA PRO A 921 -36.64 -23.23 -14.82
C PRO A 921 -37.84 -23.87 -14.11
N ILE A 922 -38.40 -23.16 -13.14
CA ILE A 922 -39.58 -23.53 -12.37
C ILE A 922 -40.54 -22.33 -12.40
N LEU A 923 -41.70 -22.50 -13.01
CA LEU A 923 -42.76 -21.48 -12.96
C LEU A 923 -43.38 -21.53 -11.56
N THR A 924 -43.37 -20.40 -10.86
CA THR A 924 -43.83 -20.30 -9.47
C THR A 924 -44.92 -19.25 -9.36
N ALA A 925 -46.01 -19.55 -8.64
CA ALA A 925 -47.08 -18.60 -8.39
C ALA A 925 -47.53 -18.64 -6.92
N ILE A 926 -47.96 -17.49 -6.38
CA ILE A 926 -48.52 -17.39 -5.03
C ILE A 926 -49.76 -16.49 -5.01
N ASN A 927 -50.80 -16.92 -4.31
CA ASN A 927 -51.98 -16.10 -4.11
C ASN A 927 -51.71 -15.00 -3.07
N ILE A 928 -52.11 -13.76 -3.36
CA ILE A 928 -51.84 -12.58 -2.53
C ILE A 928 -52.58 -12.66 -1.20
N ASN A 929 -53.76 -13.27 -1.13
CA ASN A 929 -54.54 -13.34 0.10
C ASN A 929 -54.27 -14.63 0.87
N SER A 930 -54.45 -15.78 0.22
CA SER A 930 -54.35 -17.09 0.88
C SER A 930 -52.92 -17.58 1.08
N ARG A 931 -51.92 -16.99 0.40
CA ARG A 931 -50.55 -17.53 0.31
C ARG A 931 -50.47 -18.93 -0.31
N LEU A 932 -51.51 -19.36 -1.02
CA LEU A 932 -51.52 -20.64 -1.73
C LEU A 932 -50.42 -20.61 -2.80
N GLY A 933 -49.46 -21.52 -2.68
CA GLY A 933 -48.30 -21.63 -3.55
C GLY A 933 -48.50 -22.67 -4.66
N TYR A 934 -47.92 -22.42 -5.81
CA TYR A 934 -47.90 -23.30 -6.97
C TYR A 934 -46.49 -23.31 -7.58
N ALA A 935 -46.02 -24.48 -8.01
CA ALA A 935 -44.75 -24.58 -8.73
C ALA A 935 -44.80 -25.70 -9.79
N LYS A 936 -44.32 -25.39 -10.99
CA LYS A 936 -44.24 -26.34 -12.12
C LYS A 936 -42.86 -26.29 -12.75
N LEU A 937 -42.20 -27.45 -12.81
CA LEU A 937 -40.92 -27.64 -13.47
C LEU A 937 -41.08 -27.56 -14.99
N SER A 938 -40.27 -26.74 -15.64
CA SER A 938 -40.20 -26.66 -17.09
C SER A 938 -38.89 -27.25 -17.62
N SER A 939 -38.91 -27.73 -18.86
CA SER A 939 -37.73 -28.26 -19.55
C SER A 939 -36.76 -27.16 -20.00
N ASN A 940 -37.29 -25.98 -20.36
CA ASN A 940 -36.53 -24.82 -20.80
C ASN A 940 -37.31 -23.51 -20.56
N LYS A 941 -36.72 -22.37 -20.95
CA LYS A 941 -37.28 -21.01 -20.75
C LYS A 941 -37.92 -20.42 -22.02
N THR A 942 -38.32 -21.24 -22.99
CA THR A 942 -38.93 -20.71 -24.22
C THR A 942 -40.36 -20.23 -23.95
N ALA A 943 -40.83 -19.24 -24.71
CA ALA A 943 -42.19 -18.71 -24.56
C ALA A 943 -43.27 -19.81 -24.66
N ALA A 944 -43.08 -20.80 -25.56
CA ALA A 944 -44.01 -21.91 -25.73
C ALA A 944 -44.11 -22.83 -24.51
N THR A 945 -43.00 -23.13 -23.83
CA THR A 945 -43.01 -24.01 -22.65
C THR A 945 -43.53 -23.29 -21.41
N VAL A 946 -43.24 -21.99 -21.27
CA VAL A 946 -43.83 -21.15 -20.22
C VAL A 946 -45.33 -20.99 -20.45
N LEU A 947 -45.80 -20.77 -21.68
CA LEU A 947 -47.23 -20.70 -22.00
C LEU A 947 -47.97 -22.01 -21.69
N ALA A 948 -47.37 -23.17 -21.95
CA ALA A 948 -47.95 -24.47 -21.56
C ALA A 948 -48.05 -24.63 -20.03
N ALA A 949 -47.08 -24.09 -19.29
CA ALA A 949 -47.14 -24.07 -17.82
C ALA A 949 -48.20 -23.08 -17.30
N LEU A 950 -48.33 -21.90 -17.92
CA LEU A 950 -49.36 -20.90 -17.63
C LEU A 950 -50.78 -21.44 -17.84
N LYS A 951 -51.01 -22.10 -18.98
CA LYS A 951 -52.30 -22.75 -19.29
C LYS A 951 -52.67 -23.79 -18.22
N ALA A 952 -51.71 -24.58 -17.77
CA ALA A 952 -51.94 -25.57 -16.72
C ALA A 952 -52.25 -24.90 -15.36
N PHE A 953 -51.60 -23.79 -15.04
CA PHE A 953 -51.87 -23.05 -13.81
C PHE A 953 -53.29 -22.46 -13.78
N VAL A 954 -53.72 -21.78 -14.86
CA VAL A 954 -55.05 -21.17 -14.99
C VAL A 954 -56.16 -22.23 -15.11
N HIS A 955 -55.85 -23.44 -15.56
CA HIS A 955 -56.81 -24.56 -15.53
C HIS A 955 -57.08 -25.05 -14.09
N LEU A 956 -56.07 -24.97 -13.21
CA LEU A 956 -56.16 -25.47 -11.83
C LEU A 956 -56.65 -24.42 -10.83
N HIS A 957 -56.56 -23.13 -11.18
CA HIS A 957 -56.87 -22.03 -10.27
C HIS A 957 -57.67 -20.94 -10.98
N THR A 958 -58.68 -20.41 -10.29
CA THR A 958 -59.35 -19.19 -10.72
C THR A 958 -58.39 -18.00 -10.52
N VAL A 959 -58.14 -17.26 -11.59
CA VAL A 959 -57.24 -16.10 -11.62
C VAL A 959 -58.02 -14.94 -12.24
N HIS A 960 -58.16 -13.85 -11.50
CA HIS A 960 -58.75 -12.61 -12.02
C HIS A 960 -57.68 -11.55 -12.26
N ILE A 961 -56.70 -11.47 -11.35
CA ILE A 961 -55.61 -10.51 -11.39
C ILE A 961 -54.31 -11.28 -11.26
N LEU A 962 -53.35 -10.98 -12.14
CA LEU A 962 -52.04 -11.60 -12.16
C LEU A 962 -50.97 -10.51 -12.21
N THR A 963 -50.00 -10.58 -11.29
CA THR A 963 -48.85 -9.68 -11.27
C THR A 963 -47.57 -10.46 -11.54
N SER A 964 -46.77 -10.02 -12.50
CA SER A 964 -45.46 -10.62 -12.80
C SER A 964 -44.38 -9.54 -13.01
N ASP A 965 -43.14 -9.98 -13.19
CA ASP A 965 -42.05 -9.09 -13.58
C ASP A 965 -42.08 -8.79 -15.09
N ASN A 966 -41.19 -7.93 -15.57
CA ASN A 966 -41.08 -7.61 -17.00
C ASN A 966 -40.32 -8.71 -17.80
N GLY A 967 -40.35 -9.97 -17.33
CA GLY A 967 -39.75 -11.10 -18.03
C GLY A 967 -40.30 -11.27 -19.44
N SER A 968 -39.41 -11.48 -20.41
CA SER A 968 -39.76 -11.69 -21.83
C SER A 968 -40.76 -12.84 -22.07
N GLU A 969 -40.81 -13.79 -21.15
CA GLU A 969 -41.70 -14.95 -21.10
C GLU A 969 -43.15 -14.62 -20.72
N PHE A 970 -43.38 -13.53 -19.99
CA PHE A 970 -44.71 -13.03 -19.63
C PHE A 970 -45.16 -11.90 -20.56
N MET A 971 -44.20 -11.19 -21.16
CA MET A 971 -44.44 -10.03 -22.02
C MET A 971 -44.58 -10.32 -23.52
N ASN A 972 -44.40 -11.57 -23.95
CA ASN A 972 -44.59 -11.93 -25.36
C ASN A 972 -46.06 -11.88 -25.78
N SER A 973 -46.30 -11.70 -27.07
CA SER A 973 -47.64 -11.58 -27.66
C SER A 973 -48.55 -12.76 -27.34
N GLN A 974 -48.03 -13.99 -27.34
CA GLN A 974 -48.82 -15.21 -27.07
C GLN A 974 -49.33 -15.28 -25.63
N ALA A 975 -48.53 -14.84 -24.66
CA ALA A 975 -48.93 -14.77 -23.25
C ALA A 975 -49.95 -13.65 -23.00
N GLN A 976 -49.75 -12.47 -23.62
CA GLN A 976 -50.67 -11.35 -23.51
C GLN A 976 -52.04 -11.66 -24.15
N GLU A 977 -52.07 -12.28 -25.33
CA GLU A 977 -53.30 -12.75 -25.99
C GLU A 977 -54.03 -13.80 -25.14
N PHE A 978 -53.29 -14.69 -24.49
CA PHE A 978 -53.87 -15.68 -23.57
C PHE A 978 -54.53 -15.03 -22.35
N PHE A 979 -53.90 -14.02 -21.74
CA PHE A 979 -54.47 -13.28 -20.62
C PHE A 979 -55.75 -12.52 -21.03
N GLN A 980 -55.73 -11.86 -22.20
CA GLN A 980 -56.92 -11.19 -22.75
C GLN A 980 -58.07 -12.16 -23.01
N THR A 981 -57.79 -13.31 -23.65
CA THR A 981 -58.79 -14.35 -23.93
C THR A 981 -59.43 -14.91 -22.66
N LYS A 982 -58.65 -15.00 -21.57
CA LYS A 982 -59.14 -15.47 -20.26
C LYS A 982 -59.67 -14.35 -19.36
N LYS A 983 -59.72 -13.11 -19.84
CA LYS A 983 -60.14 -11.92 -19.07
C LYS A 983 -59.34 -11.76 -17.77
N ILE A 984 -58.05 -12.07 -17.81
CA ILE A 984 -57.13 -11.91 -16.69
C ILE A 984 -56.49 -10.53 -16.79
N GLU A 985 -56.64 -9.71 -15.76
CA GLU A 985 -55.94 -8.43 -15.66
C GLU A 985 -54.49 -8.68 -15.28
N HIS A 986 -53.57 -8.44 -16.22
CA HIS A 986 -52.14 -8.60 -16.02
C HIS A 986 -51.48 -7.27 -15.69
N TYR A 987 -50.84 -7.17 -14.53
CA TYR A 987 -50.09 -5.99 -14.09
C TYR A 987 -48.60 -6.31 -14.03
N ASN A 988 -47.78 -5.36 -14.49
CA ASN A 988 -46.34 -5.47 -14.44
C ASN A 988 -45.77 -4.53 -13.38
N ASN A 989 -44.59 -4.86 -12.87
CA ASN A 989 -43.88 -3.92 -12.01
C ASN A 989 -43.20 -2.80 -12.83
N GLU A 990 -43.25 -1.55 -12.35
CA GLU A 990 -42.31 -0.52 -12.81
C GLU A 990 -40.91 -0.85 -12.27
N PRO A 991 -39.84 -0.69 -13.05
CA PRO A 991 -38.48 -0.95 -12.61
C PRO A 991 -38.06 0.09 -11.57
N ASP A 992 -38.38 -0.16 -10.29
CA ASP A 992 -37.77 0.39 -9.07
C ASP A 992 -38.66 0.27 -7.80
N ASP A 993 -39.86 -0.31 -7.87
CA ASP A 993 -40.70 -0.55 -6.69
C ASP A 993 -40.48 -1.97 -6.15
N HIS A 994 -39.60 -2.12 -5.15
CA HIS A 994 -39.36 -3.40 -4.48
C HIS A 994 -40.55 -3.85 -3.59
N GLY A 995 -41.62 -3.05 -3.48
CA GLY A 995 -42.77 -3.30 -2.62
C GLY A 995 -43.85 -4.19 -3.24
N THR A 996 -43.84 -4.47 -4.55
CA THR A 996 -44.94 -5.12 -5.28
C THR A 996 -44.81 -6.63 -5.36
N MET A 997 -43.62 -7.20 -5.56
CA MET A 997 -43.40 -8.66 -5.77
C MET A 997 -42.97 -9.43 -4.51
N GLY A 998 -42.92 -8.78 -3.35
CA GLY A 998 -42.32 -9.35 -2.14
C GLY A 998 -42.96 -10.64 -1.60
N LYS A 999 -44.19 -11.00 -2.01
CA LYS A 999 -44.83 -12.25 -1.57
C LYS A 999 -44.33 -13.46 -2.37
N ILE A 1000 -44.15 -13.33 -3.70
CA ILE A 1000 -43.59 -14.41 -4.54
C ILE A 1000 -42.09 -14.62 -4.30
N GLU A 1001 -41.32 -13.55 -4.08
CA GLU A 1001 -39.89 -13.67 -3.74
C GLU A 1001 -39.67 -14.44 -2.43
N ARG A 1002 -40.50 -14.15 -1.42
CA ARG A 1002 -40.48 -14.86 -0.14
C ARG A 1002 -40.85 -16.34 -0.31
N PHE A 1003 -41.84 -16.63 -1.15
CA PHE A 1003 -42.22 -18.01 -1.48
C PHE A 1003 -41.07 -18.77 -2.17
N ASN A 1004 -40.43 -18.16 -3.17
CA ASN A 1004 -39.32 -18.76 -3.89
C ASN A 1004 -38.13 -19.06 -2.99
N ARG A 1005 -37.85 -18.20 -2.01
CA ARG A 1005 -36.83 -18.48 -0.98
C ARG A 1005 -37.20 -19.70 -0.12
N ILE A 1006 -38.45 -19.83 0.30
CA ILE A 1006 -38.91 -20.97 1.12
C ILE A 1006 -38.85 -22.27 0.32
N LEU A 1007 -39.30 -22.26 -0.94
CA LEU A 1007 -39.22 -23.39 -1.85
C LEU A 1007 -37.77 -23.87 -2.01
N LYS A 1008 -36.85 -22.95 -2.30
CA LYS A 1008 -35.41 -23.26 -2.43
C LYS A 1008 -34.81 -23.84 -1.14
N GLN A 1009 -35.12 -23.25 0.02
CA GLN A 1009 -34.63 -23.76 1.31
C GLN A 1009 -35.11 -25.18 1.60
N ARG A 1010 -36.37 -25.50 1.30
CA ARG A 1010 -36.92 -26.85 1.48
C ARG A 1010 -36.25 -27.85 0.55
N LEU A 1011 -36.05 -27.48 -0.72
CA LEU A 1011 -35.32 -28.29 -1.69
C LEU A 1011 -33.85 -28.54 -1.29
N THR A 1012 -33.15 -27.51 -0.75
CA THR A 1012 -31.76 -27.65 -0.28
C THR A 1012 -31.66 -28.65 0.87
N LYS A 1013 -32.59 -28.60 1.83
CA LYS A 1013 -32.57 -29.52 2.98
C LYS A 1013 -32.77 -30.98 2.59
N MET A 1014 -33.45 -31.24 1.47
CA MET A 1014 -33.70 -32.59 0.97
C MET A 1014 -32.54 -33.14 0.15
N SER A 1015 -31.58 -32.31 -0.29
CA SER A 1015 -30.41 -32.68 -1.11
C SER A 1015 -30.69 -33.74 -2.19
N PRO A 1016 -31.67 -33.52 -3.09
CA PRO A 1016 -32.05 -34.54 -4.06
C PRO A 1016 -30.95 -34.72 -5.12
N LYS A 1017 -30.64 -35.98 -5.49
CA LYS A 1017 -29.71 -36.29 -6.60
C LYS A 1017 -30.19 -35.73 -7.96
N ARG A 1018 -31.51 -35.53 -8.14
CA ARG A 1018 -32.13 -34.90 -9.32
C ARG A 1018 -33.50 -34.33 -8.96
N ILE A 1019 -33.82 -33.13 -9.46
CA ILE A 1019 -35.14 -32.51 -9.27
C ILE A 1019 -36.19 -33.10 -10.24
N THR A 1020 -37.35 -33.49 -9.72
CA THR A 1020 -38.48 -34.05 -10.46
C THR A 1020 -39.77 -33.27 -10.16
N GLN A 1021 -40.76 -33.31 -11.07
CA GLN A 1021 -42.05 -32.66 -10.82
C GLN A 1021 -42.75 -33.23 -9.58
N LYS A 1022 -42.64 -34.54 -9.33
CA LYS A 1022 -43.20 -35.19 -8.14
C LYS A 1022 -42.66 -34.58 -6.85
N LEU A 1023 -41.33 -34.42 -6.75
CA LEU A 1023 -40.68 -33.81 -5.59
C LEU A 1023 -41.14 -32.36 -5.36
N ILE A 1024 -41.31 -31.58 -6.44
CA ILE A 1024 -41.82 -30.22 -6.33
C ILE A 1024 -43.26 -30.23 -5.83
N THR A 1025 -44.11 -31.11 -6.35
CA THR A 1025 -45.49 -31.27 -5.89
C THR A 1025 -45.55 -31.59 -4.40
N ASP A 1026 -44.75 -32.55 -3.91
CA ASP A 1026 -44.70 -32.93 -2.49
C ASP A 1026 -44.30 -31.73 -1.58
N VAL A 1027 -43.33 -30.92 -2.03
CA VAL A 1027 -42.87 -29.73 -1.28
C VAL A 1027 -43.94 -28.63 -1.25
N ILE A 1028 -44.69 -28.47 -2.34
CA ILE A 1028 -45.79 -27.51 -2.44
C ILE A 1028 -47.00 -27.95 -1.61
N GLU A 1029 -47.35 -29.23 -1.64
CA GLU A 1029 -48.41 -29.78 -0.79
C GLU A 1029 -48.08 -29.58 0.69
N ASN A 1030 -46.84 -29.86 1.08
CA ASN A 1030 -46.36 -29.58 2.43
C ASN A 1030 -46.41 -28.08 2.77
N TYR A 1031 -46.09 -27.19 1.82
CA TYR A 1031 -46.16 -25.75 2.04
C TYR A 1031 -47.61 -25.28 2.25
N ASN A 1032 -48.52 -25.72 1.39
CA ASN A 1032 -49.92 -25.32 1.40
C ASN A 1032 -50.71 -25.88 2.59
N SER A 1033 -50.20 -26.93 3.24
CA SER A 1033 -50.72 -27.51 4.48
C SER A 1033 -49.99 -27.04 5.75
N THR A 1034 -48.95 -26.22 5.64
CA THR A 1034 -48.24 -25.66 6.81
C THR A 1034 -48.96 -24.42 7.33
N PHE A 1035 -49.13 -24.31 8.66
CA PHE A 1035 -49.72 -23.13 9.28
C PHE A 1035 -48.86 -21.87 9.07
N HIS A 1036 -49.46 -20.78 8.59
CA HIS A 1036 -48.75 -19.52 8.33
C HIS A 1036 -49.14 -18.43 9.34
N ARG A 1037 -48.18 -18.05 10.21
CA ARG A 1037 -48.36 -17.01 11.23
C ARG A 1037 -48.92 -15.68 10.70
N SER A 1038 -48.60 -15.29 9.47
CA SER A 1038 -49.07 -14.03 8.88
C SER A 1038 -50.56 -14.01 8.52
N ILE A 1039 -51.16 -15.15 8.21
CA ILE A 1039 -52.58 -15.28 7.86
C ILE A 1039 -53.38 -16.05 8.91
N LYS A 1040 -52.71 -16.58 9.94
CA LYS A 1040 -53.27 -17.39 11.04
C LYS A 1040 -54.06 -18.63 10.59
N LEU A 1041 -53.79 -19.13 9.39
CA LEU A 1041 -54.39 -20.31 8.77
C LEU A 1041 -53.33 -21.01 7.92
N THR A 1042 -53.60 -22.24 7.50
CA THR A 1042 -52.85 -22.85 6.38
C THR A 1042 -53.29 -22.21 5.05
N PRO A 1043 -52.41 -22.18 4.02
CA PRO A 1043 -52.81 -21.66 2.72
C PRO A 1043 -54.02 -22.35 2.07
N ASN A 1044 -54.20 -23.66 2.32
CA ASN A 1044 -55.37 -24.41 1.86
C ASN A 1044 -56.66 -23.92 2.53
N GLU A 1045 -56.67 -23.70 3.85
CA GLU A 1045 -57.83 -23.21 4.60
C GLU A 1045 -58.20 -21.75 4.28
N ALA A 1046 -57.22 -20.97 3.79
CA ALA A 1046 -57.38 -19.58 3.41
C ALA A 1046 -57.78 -19.39 1.94
N LYS A 1047 -57.85 -20.47 1.14
CA LYS A 1047 -58.21 -20.40 -0.29
C LYS A 1047 -59.58 -19.75 -0.48
N GLY A 1048 -59.66 -18.74 -1.35
CA GLY A 1048 -60.89 -18.01 -1.65
C GLY A 1048 -61.27 -16.92 -0.64
N LYS A 1049 -60.49 -16.72 0.44
CA LYS A 1049 -60.75 -15.68 1.46
C LYS A 1049 -59.91 -14.43 1.21
N VAL A 1050 -60.42 -13.28 1.61
CA VAL A 1050 -59.69 -11.99 1.64
C VAL A 1050 -59.25 -11.69 3.07
N ILE A 1051 -57.99 -11.32 3.27
CA ILE A 1051 -57.45 -11.03 4.61
C ILE A 1051 -57.67 -9.54 4.94
N GLY A 1052 -58.81 -9.24 5.58
CA GLY A 1052 -59.22 -7.87 5.88
C GLY A 1052 -58.22 -7.07 6.74
N SER A 1053 -57.46 -7.71 7.62
CA SER A 1053 -56.51 -7.02 8.52
C SER A 1053 -55.34 -6.33 7.80
N GLU A 1054 -54.92 -6.81 6.62
CA GLU A 1054 -53.92 -6.13 5.80
C GLU A 1054 -54.55 -4.92 5.07
N LEU A 1055 -55.84 -4.98 4.72
CA LEU A 1055 -56.59 -3.89 4.09
C LEU A 1055 -56.92 -2.76 5.08
N TYR A 1056 -57.41 -3.08 6.28
CA TYR A 1056 -57.71 -2.09 7.32
C TYR A 1056 -56.46 -1.32 7.80
N HIS A 1057 -55.31 -2.00 7.87
CA HIS A 1057 -54.04 -1.35 8.17
C HIS A 1057 -53.66 -0.33 7.08
N ASN A 1058 -53.82 -0.71 5.81
CA ASN A 1058 -53.59 0.20 4.69
C ASN A 1058 -54.67 1.29 4.57
N GLN A 1059 -55.84 1.16 5.20
CA GLN A 1059 -56.81 2.25 5.22
C GLN A 1059 -56.44 3.29 6.30
N GLY A 1060 -56.11 2.83 7.51
CA GLY A 1060 -55.71 3.72 8.61
C GLY A 1060 -54.42 4.51 8.36
N GLU A 1061 -53.45 3.93 7.64
CA GLU A 1061 -52.24 4.68 7.24
C GLU A 1061 -52.52 5.70 6.12
N ALA A 1062 -53.51 5.47 5.25
CA ALA A 1062 -53.91 6.43 4.21
C ALA A 1062 -54.54 7.68 4.84
N GLU A 1063 -55.48 7.48 5.78
CA GLU A 1063 -56.15 8.55 6.52
C GLU A 1063 -55.15 9.38 7.36
N ARG A 1064 -54.09 8.75 7.86
CA ARG A 1064 -53.03 9.45 8.59
C ARG A 1064 -52.21 10.37 7.68
N VAL A 1065 -51.87 9.92 6.47
CA VAL A 1065 -51.15 10.72 5.48
C VAL A 1065 -51.98 11.91 5.00
N GLU A 1066 -53.29 11.72 4.79
CA GLU A 1066 -54.20 12.81 4.38
C GLU A 1066 -54.31 13.94 5.41
N ASN A 1067 -54.17 13.64 6.70
CA ASN A 1067 -54.26 14.63 7.78
C ASN A 1067 -52.95 15.38 8.09
N GLU A 1068 -51.80 14.93 7.57
CA GLU A 1068 -50.48 15.46 7.93
C GLU A 1068 -49.86 16.41 6.89
N PHE A 1069 -50.44 16.47 5.70
CA PHE A 1069 -50.00 17.37 4.61
C PHE A 1069 -51.12 18.36 4.26
N GLU A 1070 -50.76 19.62 4.04
CA GLU A 1070 -51.71 20.67 3.65
C GLU A 1070 -51.47 21.09 2.19
N VAL A 1071 -52.54 21.23 1.42
CA VAL A 1071 -52.47 21.73 0.04
C VAL A 1071 -51.99 23.18 0.07
N GLY A 1072 -50.95 23.50 -0.70
CA GLY A 1072 -50.27 24.80 -0.68
C GLY A 1072 -48.94 24.82 0.12
N ALA A 1073 -48.63 23.76 0.87
CA ALA A 1073 -47.36 23.67 1.60
C ALA A 1073 -46.17 23.43 0.66
N ASN A 1074 -45.04 24.08 0.97
CA ASN A 1074 -43.77 23.87 0.29
C ASN A 1074 -43.06 22.62 0.82
N VAL A 1075 -42.68 21.72 -0.09
CA VAL A 1075 -42.00 20.47 0.22
C VAL A 1075 -40.80 20.24 -0.70
N LEU A 1076 -39.83 19.51 -0.19
CA LEU A 1076 -38.74 18.95 -0.98
C LEU A 1076 -38.99 17.46 -1.12
N TYR A 1077 -38.92 16.91 -2.34
CA TYR A 1077 -39.05 15.46 -2.51
C TYR A 1077 -37.68 14.79 -2.32
N ARG A 1078 -37.70 13.58 -1.78
CA ARG A 1078 -36.47 12.84 -1.47
C ARG A 1078 -35.85 12.32 -2.76
N LEU A 1079 -34.56 12.58 -2.96
CA LEU A 1079 -33.81 12.03 -4.09
C LEU A 1079 -33.47 10.56 -3.81
N LYS A 1080 -33.65 9.69 -4.81
CA LYS A 1080 -33.21 8.29 -4.74
C LYS A 1080 -31.69 8.29 -4.61
N LYS A 1081 -31.19 7.73 -3.52
CA LYS A 1081 -29.75 7.65 -3.26
C LYS A 1081 -29.17 6.55 -4.15
N GLN A 1082 -28.30 6.92 -5.09
CA GLN A 1082 -27.49 5.91 -5.79
C GLN A 1082 -26.47 5.35 -4.82
N ILE A 1083 -26.20 4.06 -4.95
CA ILE A 1083 -25.75 3.29 -3.79
C ILE A 1083 -24.22 3.39 -3.56
N PHE A 1084 -23.59 4.39 -4.21
CA PHE A 1084 -22.21 4.85 -3.98
C PHE A 1084 -22.06 6.32 -3.64
N ASP A 1085 -23.15 7.08 -3.52
CA ASP A 1085 -23.06 8.47 -3.12
C ASP A 1085 -22.68 8.59 -1.63
N LYS A 1086 -21.38 8.81 -1.38
CA LYS A 1086 -20.93 9.40 -0.13
C LYS A 1086 -21.23 10.90 -0.20
N GLU A 1087 -22.15 11.34 0.65
CA GLU A 1087 -22.52 12.75 0.86
C GLU A 1087 -23.33 13.44 -0.25
N ALA A 1088 -24.11 12.72 -1.07
CA ALA A 1088 -25.06 13.37 -1.99
C ALA A 1088 -26.28 13.98 -1.26
N ALA A 1089 -26.83 15.03 -1.88
CA ALA A 1089 -28.06 15.68 -1.45
C ALA A 1089 -29.21 14.65 -1.35
N ARG A 1090 -29.87 14.62 -0.20
CA ARG A 1090 -30.98 13.72 0.11
C ARG A 1090 -32.31 14.24 -0.41
N TRP A 1091 -32.41 15.53 -0.70
CA TRP A 1091 -33.64 16.20 -1.13
C TRP A 1091 -33.44 17.01 -2.42
N SER A 1092 -34.53 17.20 -3.16
CA SER A 1092 -34.57 17.87 -4.45
C SER A 1092 -33.97 19.27 -4.43
N LYS A 1093 -33.43 19.72 -5.59
CA LYS A 1093 -32.90 21.08 -5.72
C LYS A 1093 -34.02 22.13 -5.83
N ALA A 1094 -35.12 21.77 -6.48
CA ALA A 1094 -36.32 22.60 -6.55
C ALA A 1094 -37.21 22.36 -5.32
N VAL A 1095 -37.85 23.45 -4.85
CA VAL A 1095 -38.95 23.42 -3.88
C VAL A 1095 -40.24 23.24 -4.65
N TYR A 1096 -41.07 22.29 -4.24
CA TYR A 1096 -42.34 21.96 -4.87
C TYR A 1096 -43.49 22.34 -3.97
N THR A 1097 -44.63 22.69 -4.56
CA THR A 1097 -45.86 22.97 -3.81
C THR A 1097 -46.80 21.77 -3.89
N ILE A 1098 -47.40 21.38 -2.76
CA ILE A 1098 -48.45 20.35 -2.78
C ILE A 1098 -49.70 20.93 -3.45
N VAL A 1099 -50.15 20.32 -4.54
CA VAL A 1099 -51.33 20.75 -5.32
C VAL A 1099 -52.53 19.81 -5.17
N GLY A 1100 -52.34 18.64 -4.55
CA GLY A 1100 -53.43 17.70 -4.28
C GLY A 1100 -52.96 16.50 -3.46
N ILE A 1101 -53.86 15.91 -2.69
CA ILE A 1101 -53.60 14.72 -1.87
C ILE A 1101 -54.71 13.70 -2.20
N TYR A 1102 -54.30 12.49 -2.56
CA TYR A 1102 -55.20 11.41 -2.97
C TYR A 1102 -54.77 10.11 -2.27
N GLY A 1103 -55.27 9.86 -1.06
CA GLY A 1103 -54.81 8.77 -0.21
C GLY A 1103 -53.30 8.84 0.05
N TYR A 1104 -52.57 7.84 -0.42
CA TYR A 1104 -51.11 7.76 -0.29
C TYR A 1104 -50.31 8.61 -1.27
N ARG A 1105 -50.97 9.24 -2.25
CA ARG A 1105 -50.30 9.98 -3.32
C ARG A 1105 -50.44 11.46 -3.07
N VAL A 1106 -49.31 12.12 -2.83
CA VAL A 1106 -49.20 13.58 -2.77
C VAL A 1106 -48.77 14.07 -4.14
N GLN A 1107 -49.61 14.89 -4.77
CA GLN A 1107 -49.32 15.54 -6.04
C GLN A 1107 -48.59 16.85 -5.77
N ILE A 1108 -47.43 17.01 -6.41
CA ILE A 1108 -46.55 18.17 -6.24
C ILE A 1108 -46.32 18.87 -7.59
N ARG A 1109 -46.18 20.19 -7.58
CA ARG A 1109 -45.92 21.01 -8.77
C ARG A 1109 -44.69 21.89 -8.59
#